data_AF-A0A673AT19-F1
#
_entry.id   AF-A0A673AT19-F1
#
_cell.length_a   1.000
_cell.length_b   1.000
_cell.length_c   1.000
_cell.angle_alpha   90.00
_cell.angle_beta   90.00
_cell.angle_gamma   90.00
#
_symmetry.space_group_name_H-M   'P 1'
#
loop_
_entity.id
_entity.type
_entity.pdbx_description
1 polymer ?
#
loop_
_entity_poly.entity_id
_entity_poly.type
_entity_poly.pdbx_seq_one_letter_code
_entity_poly.pdbx_strand_id
1 'polypeptide(L)'
;MPKPDLLCLVQLLDGTIQTFKVSKQDEGVVLLDQVCDHLGLQERQLFSLQIRESSTAIASITANTLSPRWLEPEKPLKKQIKGLVSPFYLNFRVRFFISDPNSLQYEQTRHLYFLQIRSDIREGRLQCPLSAAVVLASYAVQSELGDHCPSRLSGYLSKCHFIPEQDEDFLSKVEDLHPQHKGLKQSEAELCFLNTARTLELYGVERHAAMDTNNAPLMVGLASSGVAIFCNAVCSSFFPWGNIIKISFKRKRFLIHLKRKHGETQDCVMSLVLTCPKSCKNLWRSCVDHHSFFSSNRTARSPKHNNSTVQAYKKLITQHLGLGNSKTDSGPVCHRVVGGMVWNPVLQRSLSSEHLETKSLPSRSPPSTPNWRSPRVRHGISKPRPSSVELSSDLKDMSEGEDVFYTYRASVSSGKGSEGDGSPRHLSGTYSHGPDEALLQADDSIGEDDGDQSSPYHEKGTPGDGDLLLIRIAPDHEGKFGFNVKGGVDQRMPLAISHVKPDSPAGRCEPKLLEGDLVVLINGRDISEHTHDQVVMFIRASRESHSGELNLLIRRKGPGRVAPLLQLPPALTLTGQSQGDKQQSPGQSGRVTTLEESMRQLERSIQSGTLCFHFENLYRRKPGMSLSCSRLPENMEKNRYRDVLPYDDTRVVLQGQEDYINASHVTVAPPVSGVCLRYVAAQGPLPQTCTHFWQTVWEQQTHTIIMLTTLTERGRTKCHQYWPHPPEVKDYGHMRVKCHSEECNLAYVTRQFTLTHTQCGEERAVTHLQYVAWPDHGVPDDPSDFLLFVSSVRERRRGEEPLMVHCSAGIGRTGVLITMETALSLLDKGLPVFPLDIVKTLRDQRPMMVQTTCQFQFVCEAILQVYKEKQERSTAP
;
A
#
# COMPACT_ATOMS: atom_id res chain seq x y z
N MET A 1 34.64 47.74 2.17
CA MET A 1 34.07 46.98 3.31
C MET A 1 33.99 45.51 2.92
N PRO A 2 34.69 44.59 3.61
CA PRO A 2 34.38 43.17 3.52
C PRO A 2 32.93 42.95 3.98
N LYS A 3 32.24 41.95 3.40
CA LYS A 3 30.90 41.57 3.86
C LYS A 3 31.03 40.91 5.25
N PRO A 4 30.09 41.14 6.19
CA PRO A 4 30.13 40.45 7.48
C PRO A 4 29.77 38.96 7.30
N ASP A 5 30.77 38.10 7.47
CA ASP A 5 30.63 36.65 7.35
C ASP A 5 29.68 36.06 8.40
N LEU A 6 29.11 34.90 8.04
CA LEU A 6 28.42 33.99 8.94
C LEU A 6 29.38 32.86 9.30
N LEU A 7 29.36 32.45 10.57
CA LEU A 7 29.97 31.20 11.00
C LEU A 7 28.89 30.12 10.99
N CYS A 8 28.99 29.17 10.06
CA CYS A 8 28.10 28.02 9.97
C CYS A 8 28.82 26.79 10.51
N LEU A 9 28.37 26.27 11.64
CA LEU A 9 28.83 25.01 12.22
C LEU A 9 27.98 23.88 11.64
N VAL A 10 28.61 23.05 10.79
CA VAL A 10 27.96 21.92 10.13
C VAL A 10 28.40 20.65 10.83
N GLN A 11 27.46 19.94 11.44
CA GLN A 11 27.67 18.60 11.96
C GLN A 11 27.69 17.62 10.78
N LEU A 12 28.79 16.88 10.62
CA LEU A 12 29.00 15.86 9.60
C LEU A 12 28.47 14.49 10.06
N LEU A 13 28.43 13.52 9.15
CA LEU A 13 27.83 12.19 9.39
C LEU A 13 28.68 11.28 10.26
N ASP A 14 29.99 11.55 10.37
CA ASP A 14 30.90 10.95 11.36
C ASP A 14 30.67 11.49 12.80
N GLY A 15 29.85 12.54 12.94
CA GLY A 15 29.57 13.24 14.19
C GLY A 15 30.49 14.43 14.47
N THR A 16 31.51 14.69 13.66
CA THR A 16 32.38 15.87 13.78
C THR A 16 31.62 17.15 13.44
N ILE A 17 32.13 18.32 13.86
CA ILE A 17 31.52 19.62 13.55
C ILE A 17 32.56 20.51 12.89
N GLN A 18 32.32 20.86 11.63
CA GLN A 18 33.21 21.71 10.82
C GLN A 18 32.65 23.14 10.70
N THR A 19 33.54 24.13 10.66
CA THR A 19 33.17 25.56 10.67
C THR A 19 33.42 26.21 9.32
N PHE A 20 32.35 26.59 8.64
CA PHE A 20 32.36 27.23 7.33
C PHE A 20 32.09 28.73 7.41
N LYS A 21 32.70 29.49 6.51
CA LYS A 21 32.54 30.95 6.38
C LYS A 21 31.83 31.29 5.07
N VAL A 22 30.64 31.87 5.19
CA VAL A 22 29.77 32.21 4.05
C VAL A 22 29.11 33.56 4.30
N SER A 23 28.82 34.34 3.26
CA SER A 23 28.23 35.66 3.43
C SER A 23 26.71 35.60 3.62
N LYS A 24 26.16 36.58 4.35
CA LYS A 24 24.70 36.78 4.51
C LYS A 24 23.93 36.89 3.19
N GLN A 25 24.61 37.25 2.10
CA GLN A 25 24.01 37.41 0.78
C GLN A 25 24.02 36.13 -0.05
N ASP A 26 24.89 35.18 0.27
CA ASP A 26 25.18 34.02 -0.57
C ASP A 26 24.03 33.00 -0.50
N GLU A 27 23.84 32.24 -1.57
CA GLU A 27 22.78 31.25 -1.69
C GLU A 27 23.13 29.97 -0.92
N GLY A 28 22.13 29.22 -0.45
CA GLY A 28 22.33 28.01 0.35
C GLY A 28 23.22 26.95 -0.33
N VAL A 29 23.23 26.92 -1.67
CA VAL A 29 24.10 26.07 -2.48
C VAL A 29 25.59 26.33 -2.21
N VAL A 30 26.01 27.58 -1.94
CA VAL A 30 27.42 27.93 -1.68
C VAL A 30 27.94 27.25 -0.40
N LEU A 31 27.08 27.14 0.63
CA LEU A 31 27.42 26.42 1.85
C LEU A 31 27.41 24.89 1.65
N LEU A 32 26.48 24.38 0.83
CA LEU A 32 26.44 22.95 0.50
C LEU A 32 27.65 22.52 -0.34
N ASP A 33 28.05 23.32 -1.32
CA ASP A 33 29.24 23.06 -2.14
C ASP A 33 30.52 23.10 -1.29
N GLN A 34 30.71 24.09 -0.40
CA GLN A 34 31.86 24.09 0.52
C GLN A 34 31.94 22.82 1.39
N VAL A 35 30.80 22.29 1.86
CA VAL A 35 30.75 21.04 2.62
C VAL A 35 31.06 19.83 1.74
N CYS A 36 30.50 19.77 0.53
CA CYS A 36 30.78 18.71 -0.43
C CYS A 36 32.25 18.72 -0.91
N ASP A 37 32.85 19.90 -1.12
CA ASP A 37 34.25 20.09 -1.48
C ASP A 37 35.17 19.64 -0.34
N HIS A 38 34.87 20.02 0.91
CA HIS A 38 35.60 19.58 2.10
C HIS A 38 35.56 18.04 2.26
N LEU A 39 34.45 17.41 1.89
CA LEU A 39 34.31 15.95 1.87
C LEU A 39 34.92 15.29 0.61
N GLY A 40 35.26 16.03 -0.45
CA GLY A 40 35.67 15.46 -1.74
C GLY A 40 34.54 14.80 -2.54
N LEU A 41 33.28 15.04 -2.15
CA LEU A 41 32.11 14.27 -2.57
C LEU A 41 31.73 14.50 -4.04
N GLN A 42 31.47 13.39 -4.76
CA GLN A 42 31.06 13.38 -6.16
C GLN A 42 29.53 13.36 -6.36
N GLU A 43 28.81 12.46 -5.69
CA GLU A 43 27.33 12.32 -5.81
C GLU A 43 26.57 13.34 -4.93
N ARG A 44 26.96 14.62 -5.02
CA ARG A 44 26.47 15.75 -4.20
C ARG A 44 24.95 15.88 -4.19
N GLN A 45 24.30 15.54 -5.30
CA GLN A 45 22.85 15.61 -5.49
C GLN A 45 22.05 14.76 -4.49
N LEU A 46 22.68 13.78 -3.84
CA LEU A 46 22.04 12.89 -2.87
C LEU A 46 21.93 13.49 -1.46
N PHE A 47 22.63 14.60 -1.19
CA PHE A 47 22.83 15.17 0.15
C PHE A 47 22.30 16.60 0.27
N SER A 48 22.06 17.04 1.50
CA SER A 48 21.65 18.43 1.79
C SER A 48 21.96 18.82 3.24
N LEU A 49 21.74 20.10 3.56
CA LEU A 49 21.93 20.66 4.89
C LEU A 49 20.58 20.84 5.58
N GLN A 50 20.40 20.22 6.74
CA GLN A 50 19.24 20.36 7.61
C GLN A 50 19.49 21.49 8.62
N ILE A 51 18.58 22.45 8.73
CA ILE A 51 18.67 23.59 9.64
C ILE A 51 18.22 23.15 11.05
N ARG A 52 19.05 23.36 12.07
CA ARG A 52 18.72 23.07 13.47
C ARG A 52 18.05 24.28 14.13
N GLU A 53 16.76 24.20 14.46
CA GLU A 53 16.05 25.32 15.12
C GLU A 53 16.36 25.39 16.63
N SER A 54 16.82 26.55 17.12
CA SER A 54 17.51 26.70 18.42
C SER A 54 16.62 26.92 19.65
N SER A 55 15.38 26.45 19.66
CA SER A 55 14.47 26.63 20.80
C SER A 55 14.64 25.56 21.88
N THR A 56 15.14 25.97 23.06
CA THR A 56 14.91 25.35 24.39
C THR A 56 14.99 23.81 24.47
N ALA A 57 16.23 23.31 24.45
CA ALA A 57 16.79 22.16 25.19
C ALA A 57 16.13 20.76 25.18
N ILE A 58 14.80 20.62 25.31
CA ILE A 58 14.14 19.32 25.55
C ILE A 58 13.10 18.99 24.45
N ALA A 59 12.35 19.97 23.95
CA ALA A 59 11.32 19.75 22.92
C ALA A 59 11.85 19.68 21.48
N SER A 60 13.14 19.97 21.25
CA SER A 60 13.68 20.28 19.92
C SER A 60 14.24 19.09 19.14
N ILE A 61 14.49 17.95 19.76
CA ILE A 61 14.96 16.75 19.03
C ILE A 61 13.78 16.14 18.26
N THR A 62 12.72 15.73 18.95
CA THR A 62 11.51 15.15 18.36
C THR A 62 10.78 16.07 17.38
N ALA A 63 10.80 17.39 17.59
CA ALA A 63 10.25 18.35 16.63
C ALA A 63 10.99 18.34 15.28
N ASN A 64 12.31 18.17 15.26
CA ASN A 64 13.10 18.13 14.03
C ASN A 64 13.05 16.75 13.34
N THR A 65 12.87 15.65 14.08
CA THR A 65 12.73 14.31 13.49
C THR A 65 11.36 14.08 12.83
N LEU A 66 10.35 14.86 13.18
CA LEU A 66 8.97 14.75 12.69
C LEU A 66 8.52 15.93 11.81
N SER A 67 9.42 16.86 11.43
CA SER A 67 9.15 17.95 10.48
C SER A 67 10.47 18.56 9.96
N PRO A 68 11.29 17.80 9.20
CA PRO A 68 12.63 18.21 8.82
C PRO A 68 12.62 19.51 8.00
N ARG A 69 13.54 20.42 8.33
CA ARG A 69 13.70 21.71 7.66
C ARG A 69 15.02 21.78 6.91
N TRP A 70 14.97 21.52 5.61
CA TRP A 70 16.12 21.63 4.71
C TRP A 70 16.48 23.08 4.37
N LEU A 71 17.75 23.29 4.02
CA LEU A 71 18.28 24.53 3.45
C LEU A 71 17.93 24.59 1.95
N GLU A 72 17.22 25.64 1.53
CA GLU A 72 16.80 25.84 0.14
C GLU A 72 17.99 26.33 -0.71
N PRO A 73 18.51 25.58 -1.70
CA PRO A 73 19.81 25.88 -2.32
C PRO A 73 19.90 27.26 -2.99
N GLU A 74 18.91 27.68 -3.77
CA GLU A 74 18.89 28.95 -4.53
C GLU A 74 18.45 30.17 -3.70
N LYS A 75 18.41 30.07 -2.36
CA LYS A 75 17.89 31.16 -1.50
C LYS A 75 18.97 31.76 -0.61
N PRO A 76 19.22 33.09 -0.70
CA PRO A 76 20.18 33.78 0.14
C PRO A 76 20.00 33.48 1.63
N LEU A 77 21.09 33.11 2.32
CA LEU A 77 21.08 32.63 3.70
C LEU A 77 20.28 33.57 4.63
N LYS A 78 20.45 34.89 4.52
CA LYS A 78 19.66 35.92 5.27
C LYS A 78 18.12 35.78 5.19
N LYS A 79 17.58 35.09 4.18
CA LYS A 79 16.13 34.83 4.05
C LYS A 79 15.69 33.59 4.82
N GLN A 80 16.61 32.65 5.08
CA GLN A 80 16.36 31.34 5.66
C GLN A 80 16.64 31.33 7.17
N ILE A 81 17.83 31.75 7.58
CA ILE A 81 18.32 31.75 8.98
C ILE A 81 17.91 33.01 9.75
N LYS A 82 16.70 33.54 9.52
CA LYS A 82 16.19 34.71 10.25
C LYS A 82 15.93 34.37 11.71
N GLY A 83 16.46 35.18 12.62
CA GLY A 83 16.24 35.04 14.07
C GLY A 83 17.21 34.08 14.77
N LEU A 84 18.08 33.40 14.04
CA LEU A 84 19.19 32.64 14.61
C LEU A 84 20.38 33.58 14.89
N VAL A 85 21.08 33.33 16.00
CA VAL A 85 22.31 34.04 16.38
C VAL A 85 23.51 33.29 15.78
N SER A 86 24.62 33.98 15.49
CA SER A 86 25.86 33.33 15.05
C SER A 86 26.59 32.70 16.25
N PRO A 87 27.08 31.45 16.18
CA PRO A 87 27.13 30.57 15.02
C PRO A 87 25.82 29.83 14.70
N PHE A 88 25.62 29.54 13.42
CA PHE A 88 24.44 28.87 12.89
C PHE A 88 24.71 27.36 12.76
N TYR A 89 23.89 26.54 13.41
CA TYR A 89 24.05 25.07 13.40
C TYR A 89 23.22 24.42 12.31
N LEU A 90 23.86 23.57 11.51
CA LEU A 90 23.23 22.71 10.51
C LEU A 90 23.76 21.28 10.62
N ASN A 91 23.00 20.30 10.11
CA ASN A 91 23.44 18.91 10.00
C ASN A 91 23.60 18.58 8.50
N PHE A 92 24.73 18.05 8.07
CA PHE A 92 24.90 17.46 6.74
C PHE A 92 24.28 16.05 6.74
N ARG A 93 23.40 15.78 5.77
CA ARG A 93 22.55 14.57 5.78
C ARG A 93 22.26 14.05 4.37
N VAL A 94 21.99 12.75 4.26
CA VAL A 94 21.38 12.18 3.05
C VAL A 94 19.99 12.80 2.87
N ARG A 95 19.72 13.31 1.67
CA ARG A 95 18.49 14.00 1.27
C ARG A 95 17.56 13.11 0.46
N PHE A 96 18.11 12.23 -0.38
CA PHE A 96 17.35 11.34 -1.27
C PHE A 96 17.92 9.92 -1.22
N PHE A 97 17.23 9.02 -0.52
CA PHE A 97 17.68 7.63 -0.41
C PHE A 97 17.38 6.84 -1.69
N ILE A 98 18.39 6.15 -2.23
CA ILE A 98 18.26 5.31 -3.42
C ILE A 98 17.83 3.91 -2.98
N SER A 99 16.81 3.34 -3.62
CA SER A 99 16.24 2.03 -3.24
C SER A 99 17.19 0.84 -3.42
N ASP A 100 18.21 1.02 -4.26
CA ASP A 100 19.30 0.05 -4.48
C ASP A 100 20.65 0.70 -4.16
N PRO A 101 21.25 0.42 -2.98
CA PRO A 101 22.57 0.93 -2.61
C PRO A 101 23.72 0.48 -3.54
N ASN A 102 23.54 -0.63 -4.27
CA ASN A 102 24.55 -1.13 -5.22
C ASN A 102 24.69 -0.21 -6.44
N SER A 103 23.68 0.63 -6.73
CA SER A 103 23.73 1.65 -7.77
C SER A 103 24.51 2.93 -7.40
N LEU A 104 24.86 3.12 -6.12
CA LEU A 104 25.69 4.24 -5.65
C LEU A 104 27.13 4.05 -6.15
N GLN A 105 27.61 4.95 -7.01
CA GLN A 105 28.83 4.71 -7.78
C GLN A 105 30.07 4.74 -6.88
N TYR A 106 30.20 5.74 -6.01
CA TYR A 106 31.43 5.97 -5.24
C TYR A 106 31.35 5.33 -3.85
N GLU A 107 32.47 4.73 -3.42
CA GLU A 107 32.60 4.11 -2.10
C GLU A 107 32.32 5.08 -0.96
N GLN A 108 32.82 6.32 -1.08
CA GLN A 108 32.56 7.39 -0.13
C GLN A 108 31.06 7.72 0.00
N THR A 109 30.29 7.64 -1.09
CA THR A 109 28.83 7.81 -1.03
C THR A 109 28.19 6.71 -0.19
N ARG A 110 28.61 5.45 -0.40
CA ARG A 110 28.14 4.29 0.38
C ARG A 110 28.50 4.44 1.86
N HIS A 111 29.73 4.85 2.18
CA HIS A 111 30.16 5.13 3.55
C HIS A 111 29.31 6.21 4.24
N LEU A 112 29.03 7.32 3.57
CA LEU A 112 28.16 8.37 4.10
C LEU A 112 26.71 7.89 4.30
N TYR A 113 26.18 7.02 3.42
CA TYR A 113 24.87 6.38 3.63
C TYR A 113 24.88 5.44 4.85
N PHE A 114 25.94 4.65 5.03
CA PHE A 114 26.15 3.77 6.18
C PHE A 114 26.13 4.57 7.49
N LEU A 115 26.95 5.62 7.59
CA LEU A 115 26.99 6.53 8.74
C LEU A 115 25.63 7.16 9.03
N GLN A 116 24.93 7.64 7.99
CA GLN A 116 23.60 8.23 8.15
C GLN A 116 22.58 7.24 8.71
N ILE A 117 22.51 6.04 8.15
CA ILE A 117 21.54 5.01 8.56
C ILE A 117 21.87 4.48 9.96
N ARG A 118 23.15 4.31 10.29
CA ARG A 118 23.61 3.94 11.63
C ARG A 118 23.24 4.99 12.68
N SER A 119 23.42 6.28 12.39
CA SER A 119 22.91 7.38 13.22
C SER A 119 21.38 7.34 13.34
N ASP A 120 20.66 7.03 12.26
CA ASP A 120 19.19 6.99 12.28
C ASP A 120 18.61 5.81 13.06
N ILE A 121 19.28 4.65 13.08
CA ILE A 121 18.91 3.51 13.93
C ILE A 121 19.23 3.83 15.40
N ARG A 122 20.46 4.24 15.70
CA ARG A 122 20.93 4.60 17.05
C ARG A 122 20.08 5.69 17.72
N GLU A 123 19.58 6.64 16.93
CA GLU A 123 18.77 7.77 17.41
C GLU A 123 17.25 7.56 17.23
N GLY A 124 16.81 6.31 17.01
CA GLY A 124 15.39 5.91 16.96
C GLY A 124 14.58 6.53 15.80
N ARG A 125 15.25 7.10 14.79
CA ARG A 125 14.61 7.69 13.61
C ARG A 125 14.23 6.65 12.56
N LEU A 126 15.01 5.58 12.44
CA LEU A 126 14.71 4.40 11.64
C LEU A 126 14.43 3.25 12.60
N GLN A 127 13.16 2.88 12.74
CA GLN A 127 12.77 1.72 13.54
C GLN A 127 13.29 0.43 12.89
N CYS A 128 13.89 -0.44 13.69
CA CYS A 128 14.53 -1.66 13.24
C CYS A 128 14.14 -2.81 14.18
N PRO A 129 13.66 -3.97 13.67
CA PRO A 129 13.45 -5.16 14.49
C PRO A 129 14.76 -5.62 15.13
N LEU A 130 14.74 -6.10 16.37
CA LEU A 130 15.93 -6.45 17.14
C LEU A 130 16.88 -7.42 16.39
N SER A 131 16.32 -8.42 15.72
CA SER A 131 17.08 -9.38 14.90
C SER A 131 17.82 -8.73 13.72
N ALA A 132 17.22 -7.75 13.05
CA ALA A 132 17.87 -6.98 12.00
C ALA A 132 18.88 -5.99 12.57
N ALA A 133 18.60 -5.40 13.74
CA ALA A 133 19.51 -4.48 14.43
C ALA A 133 20.80 -5.18 14.89
N VAL A 134 20.74 -6.42 15.37
CA VAL A 134 21.91 -7.24 15.70
C VAL A 134 22.78 -7.47 14.47
N VAL A 135 22.19 -7.89 13.35
CA VAL A 135 22.92 -8.11 12.08
C VAL A 135 23.58 -6.81 11.60
N LEU A 136 22.84 -5.69 11.59
CA LEU A 136 23.35 -4.38 11.20
C LEU A 136 24.48 -3.90 12.13
N ALA A 137 24.35 -4.07 13.45
CA ALA A 137 25.41 -3.76 14.40
C ALA A 137 26.66 -4.62 14.14
N SER A 138 26.52 -5.92 13.83
CA SER A 138 27.66 -6.81 13.55
C SER A 138 28.44 -6.41 12.28
N TYR A 139 27.76 -5.95 11.22
CA TYR A 139 28.43 -5.37 10.04
C TYR A 139 29.07 -4.01 10.35
N ALA A 140 28.46 -3.18 11.20
CA ALA A 140 29.08 -1.93 11.64
C ALA A 140 30.35 -2.17 12.47
N VAL A 141 30.37 -3.21 13.31
CA VAL A 141 31.55 -3.63 14.07
C VAL A 141 32.68 -4.12 13.16
N GLN A 142 32.38 -4.94 12.14
CA GLN A 142 33.37 -5.35 11.13
C GLN A 142 33.91 -4.14 10.33
N SER A 143 33.04 -3.18 9.98
CA SER A 143 33.43 -1.93 9.30
C SER A 143 34.37 -1.07 10.13
N GLU A 144 34.08 -0.83 11.41
CA GLU A 144 34.85 0.10 12.24
C GLU A 144 36.08 -0.54 12.93
N LEU A 145 35.99 -1.82 13.32
CA LEU A 145 37.02 -2.47 14.14
C LEU A 145 37.80 -3.55 13.39
N GLY A 146 37.39 -3.94 12.19
CA GLY A 146 37.96 -5.05 11.43
C GLY A 146 37.84 -6.42 12.14
N ASP A 147 38.31 -7.46 11.44
CA ASP A 147 38.25 -8.87 11.83
C ASP A 147 38.33 -9.14 13.35
N HIS A 148 37.40 -9.94 13.84
CA HIS A 148 37.44 -10.46 15.21
C HIS A 148 38.75 -11.21 15.51
N CYS A 149 39.53 -10.69 16.44
CA CYS A 149 40.76 -11.32 16.91
C CYS A 149 40.51 -12.11 18.22
N PRO A 150 40.98 -13.37 18.36
CA PRO A 150 40.81 -14.17 19.58
C PRO A 150 41.42 -13.60 20.87
N SER A 151 42.15 -12.48 20.80
CA SER A 151 42.64 -11.72 21.96
C SER A 151 41.63 -10.70 22.51
N ARG A 152 40.50 -10.46 21.81
CA ARG A 152 39.40 -9.65 22.34
C ARG A 152 38.61 -10.48 23.34
N LEU A 153 38.54 -10.00 24.59
CA LEU A 153 37.66 -10.55 25.62
C LEU A 153 36.22 -10.14 25.32
N SER A 154 35.24 -10.98 25.68
CA SER A 154 33.83 -10.62 25.56
C SER A 154 33.49 -9.40 26.44
N GLY A 155 32.51 -8.61 26.00
CA GLY A 155 32.22 -7.28 26.53
C GLY A 155 33.11 -6.17 25.95
N TYR A 156 33.85 -6.44 24.86
CA TYR A 156 34.61 -5.39 24.16
C TYR A 156 33.70 -4.36 23.49
N LEU A 157 32.44 -4.72 23.20
CA LEU A 157 31.42 -3.80 22.71
C LEU A 157 30.66 -3.04 23.81
N SER A 158 30.99 -3.19 25.08
CA SER A 158 30.35 -2.50 26.23
C SER A 158 30.36 -0.96 26.17
N LYS A 159 31.21 -0.36 25.32
CA LYS A 159 31.26 1.09 25.07
C LYS A 159 30.60 1.51 23.75
N CYS A 160 30.12 0.56 22.97
CA CYS A 160 29.43 0.79 21.71
C CYS A 160 27.92 0.89 21.93
N HIS A 161 27.25 1.75 21.17
CA HIS A 161 25.81 2.00 21.32
C HIS A 161 25.15 2.08 19.94
N PHE A 162 24.39 1.03 19.60
CA PHE A 162 23.85 0.79 18.26
C PHE A 162 22.35 1.08 18.15
N ILE A 163 21.60 0.91 19.24
CA ILE A 163 20.14 1.12 19.34
C ILE A 163 19.80 1.89 20.64
N PRO A 164 18.69 2.67 20.70
CA PRO A 164 18.39 3.51 21.86
C PRO A 164 18.21 2.73 23.18
N GLU A 165 17.52 1.60 23.11
CA GLU A 165 17.31 0.67 24.23
C GLU A 165 18.13 -0.59 23.91
N GLN A 166 19.36 -0.62 24.42
CA GLN A 166 20.35 -1.68 24.21
C GLN A 166 20.59 -2.42 25.53
N ASP A 167 20.63 -3.74 25.48
CA ASP A 167 20.95 -4.62 26.60
C ASP A 167 22.20 -5.48 26.33
N GLU A 168 22.64 -6.23 27.34
CA GLU A 168 23.81 -7.12 27.25
C GLU A 168 23.54 -8.34 26.35
N ASP A 169 22.29 -8.77 26.22
CA ASP A 169 21.86 -9.86 25.32
C ASP A 169 22.03 -9.45 23.84
N PHE A 170 21.63 -8.22 23.49
CA PHE A 170 21.93 -7.63 22.20
C PHE A 170 23.44 -7.54 21.95
N LEU A 171 24.23 -7.06 22.91
CA LEU A 171 25.68 -6.96 22.76
C LEU A 171 26.33 -8.33 22.56
N SER A 172 25.99 -9.34 23.37
CA SER A 172 26.47 -10.72 23.19
C SER A 172 26.19 -11.22 21.77
N LYS A 173 24.96 -11.05 21.28
CA LYS A 173 24.57 -11.50 19.93
C LYS A 173 25.31 -10.76 18.80
N VAL A 174 25.74 -9.51 19.02
CA VAL A 174 26.60 -8.79 18.08
C VAL A 174 28.04 -9.29 18.15
N GLU A 175 28.55 -9.61 19.34
CA GLU A 175 29.87 -10.25 19.52
C GLU A 175 29.89 -11.66 18.89
N ASP A 176 28.82 -12.44 19.00
CA ASP A 176 28.66 -13.80 18.41
C ASP A 176 28.60 -13.80 16.86
N LEU A 177 28.05 -12.75 16.26
CA LEU A 177 28.02 -12.61 14.79
C LEU A 177 29.33 -12.09 14.21
N HIS A 178 30.07 -11.24 14.92
CA HIS A 178 31.26 -10.57 14.37
C HIS A 178 32.34 -11.54 13.80
N PRO A 179 32.67 -12.69 14.43
CA PRO A 179 33.59 -13.68 13.84
C PRO A 179 33.16 -14.25 12.48
N GLN A 180 31.88 -14.17 12.11
CA GLN A 180 31.32 -14.70 10.87
C GLN A 180 31.61 -13.78 9.67
N HIS A 181 31.94 -12.51 9.93
CA HIS A 181 32.23 -11.49 8.92
C HIS A 181 33.71 -11.40 8.52
N LYS A 182 34.53 -12.33 9.03
CA LYS A 182 35.98 -12.35 8.88
C LYS A 182 36.41 -12.29 7.41
N GLY A 183 37.29 -11.35 7.08
CA GLY A 183 37.83 -11.12 5.74
C GLY A 183 37.03 -10.12 4.90
N LEU A 184 35.85 -9.66 5.34
CA LEU A 184 35.17 -8.53 4.71
C LEU A 184 35.93 -7.23 4.97
N LYS A 185 36.29 -6.50 3.90
CA LYS A 185 36.83 -5.14 4.02
C LYS A 185 35.75 -4.20 4.54
N GLN A 186 36.17 -3.03 5.05
CA GLN A 186 35.25 -1.97 5.49
C GLN A 186 34.14 -1.68 4.47
N SER A 187 34.49 -1.42 3.21
CA SER A 187 33.50 -1.07 2.17
C SER A 187 32.61 -2.23 1.72
N GLU A 188 33.03 -3.47 1.97
CA GLU A 188 32.24 -4.68 1.71
C GLU A 188 31.25 -4.91 2.86
N ALA A 189 31.68 -4.78 4.12
CA ALA A 189 30.83 -4.81 5.30
C ALA A 189 29.79 -3.67 5.30
N GLU A 190 30.17 -2.47 4.87
CA GLU A 190 29.25 -1.33 4.70
C GLU A 190 28.24 -1.58 3.57
N LEU A 191 28.63 -2.21 2.46
CA LEU A 191 27.69 -2.60 1.41
C LEU A 191 26.72 -3.70 1.88
N CYS A 192 27.17 -4.66 2.67
CA CYS A 192 26.32 -5.64 3.34
C CYS A 192 25.32 -4.96 4.29
N PHE A 193 25.80 -4.04 5.14
CA PHE A 193 24.95 -3.23 6.03
C PHE A 193 23.85 -2.49 5.24
N LEU A 194 24.21 -1.81 4.14
CA LEU A 194 23.25 -1.10 3.30
C LEU A 194 22.24 -2.04 2.63
N ASN A 195 22.70 -3.20 2.17
CA ASN A 195 21.84 -4.23 1.57
C ASN A 195 20.90 -4.90 2.57
N THR A 196 21.24 -4.97 3.86
CA THR A 196 20.30 -5.34 4.93
C THR A 196 19.36 -4.17 5.26
N ALA A 197 19.89 -2.95 5.44
CA ALA A 197 19.12 -1.79 5.89
C ALA A 197 18.02 -1.36 4.91
N ARG A 198 18.21 -1.56 3.59
CA ARG A 198 17.19 -1.29 2.56
C ARG A 198 15.92 -2.13 2.67
N THR A 199 15.92 -3.17 3.51
CA THR A 199 14.75 -4.05 3.76
C THR A 199 13.86 -3.57 4.91
N LEU A 200 14.27 -2.53 5.65
CA LEU A 200 13.49 -1.96 6.75
C LEU A 200 12.32 -1.12 6.22
N GLU A 201 11.13 -1.25 6.83
CA GLU A 201 9.88 -0.64 6.35
C GLU A 201 9.94 0.90 6.18
N LEU A 202 10.76 1.57 6.99
CA LEU A 202 10.94 3.03 6.96
C LEU A 202 12.27 3.47 6.32
N TYR A 203 12.96 2.58 5.60
CA TYR A 203 14.22 2.90 4.91
C TYR A 203 14.04 4.09 3.97
N GLY A 204 14.80 5.16 4.23
CA GLY A 204 14.81 6.36 3.40
C GLY A 204 13.54 7.20 3.42
N VAL A 205 12.60 6.93 4.34
CA VAL A 205 11.32 7.65 4.42
C VAL A 205 11.47 8.97 5.19
N GLU A 206 11.33 10.11 4.52
CA GLU A 206 11.30 11.42 5.18
C GLU A 206 9.94 11.67 5.84
N ARG A 207 9.88 11.79 7.17
CA ARG A 207 8.64 11.84 7.95
C ARG A 207 8.22 13.25 8.38
N HIS A 208 6.95 13.61 8.15
CA HIS A 208 6.32 14.89 8.53
C HIS A 208 5.03 14.65 9.33
N ALA A 209 4.89 15.28 10.49
CA ALA A 209 3.71 15.20 11.33
C ALA A 209 2.54 16.01 10.76
N ALA A 210 1.37 15.37 10.68
CA ALA A 210 0.13 15.96 10.25
C ALA A 210 -1.06 15.37 11.04
N MET A 211 -2.26 15.75 10.64
CA MET A 211 -3.53 15.32 11.18
C MET A 211 -4.48 15.00 10.02
N ASP A 212 -5.42 14.09 10.26
CA ASP A 212 -6.53 13.82 9.33
C ASP A 212 -7.56 14.97 9.33
N THR A 213 -8.72 14.75 8.70
CA THR A 213 -9.85 15.71 8.72
C THR A 213 -10.55 15.84 10.07
N ASN A 214 -10.30 14.90 10.99
CA ASN A 214 -10.94 14.76 12.30
C ASN A 214 -10.00 15.20 13.45
N ASN A 215 -8.81 15.73 13.11
CA ASN A 215 -7.70 16.09 14.00
C ASN A 215 -6.97 14.90 14.68
N ALA A 216 -7.17 13.66 14.21
CA ALA A 216 -6.39 12.51 14.67
C ALA A 216 -4.93 12.60 14.16
N PRO A 217 -3.91 12.32 14.98
CA PRO A 217 -2.51 12.46 14.60
C PRO A 217 -2.06 11.37 13.61
N LEU A 218 -1.31 11.77 12.58
CA LEU A 218 -0.72 10.87 11.59
C LEU A 218 0.64 11.38 11.10
N MET A 219 1.37 10.54 10.38
CA MET A 219 2.63 10.90 9.72
C MET A 219 2.52 10.79 8.21
N VAL A 220 3.01 11.79 7.49
CA VAL A 220 3.26 11.73 6.04
C VAL A 220 4.71 11.31 5.83
N GLY A 221 4.94 10.19 5.16
CA GLY A 221 6.26 9.77 4.73
C GLY A 221 6.49 10.08 3.25
N LEU A 222 7.70 10.48 2.89
CA LEU A 222 8.12 10.66 1.49
C LEU A 222 9.20 9.64 1.17
N ALA A 223 8.98 8.88 0.10
CA ALA A 223 9.88 7.82 -0.36
C ALA A 223 10.30 8.06 -1.82
N SER A 224 11.29 7.30 -2.29
CA SER A 224 11.71 7.29 -3.70
C SER A 224 10.58 6.94 -4.68
N SER A 225 9.59 6.16 -4.22
CA SER A 225 8.46 5.66 -5.01
C SER A 225 7.16 6.48 -4.88
N GLY A 226 6.97 7.28 -3.83
CA GLY A 226 5.72 8.02 -3.61
C GLY A 226 5.56 8.67 -2.23
N VAL A 227 4.32 9.03 -1.91
CA VAL A 227 3.90 9.59 -0.61
C VAL A 227 3.14 8.53 0.19
N ALA A 228 3.62 8.23 1.39
CA ALA A 228 3.01 7.31 2.35
C ALA A 228 2.28 8.08 3.46
N ILE A 229 1.24 7.46 4.03
CA ILE A 229 0.50 7.95 5.20
C ILE A 229 0.52 6.86 6.27
N PHE A 230 1.02 7.18 7.46
CA PHE A 230 1.12 6.25 8.59
C PHE A 230 0.23 6.70 9.75
N CYS A 231 -0.54 5.76 10.30
CA CYS A 231 -1.34 5.93 11.51
C CYS A 231 -0.82 4.93 12.55
N ASN A 232 -0.45 5.40 13.74
CA ASN A 232 0.19 4.57 14.78
C ASN A 232 1.37 3.72 14.25
N ALA A 233 2.27 4.36 13.50
CA ALA A 233 3.42 3.77 12.79
C ALA A 233 3.09 2.78 11.65
N VAL A 234 1.84 2.33 11.47
CA VAL A 234 1.43 1.43 10.37
C VAL A 234 1.10 2.23 9.11
N CYS A 235 1.59 1.81 7.94
CA CYS A 235 1.26 2.44 6.65
C CYS A 235 -0.23 2.22 6.29
N SER A 236 -1.03 3.27 6.44
CA SER A 236 -2.48 3.28 6.19
C SER A 236 -2.85 3.60 4.73
N SER A 237 -1.98 4.28 3.97
CA SER A 237 -2.18 4.56 2.55
C SER A 237 -0.86 4.89 1.86
N PHE A 238 -0.75 4.55 0.58
CA PHE A 238 0.40 4.87 -0.24
C PHE A 238 -0.03 5.42 -1.61
N PHE A 239 0.62 6.48 -2.06
CA PHE A 239 0.33 7.19 -3.30
C PHE A 239 1.61 7.22 -4.16
N PRO A 240 1.77 6.31 -5.13
CA PRO A 240 2.91 6.31 -6.05
C PRO A 240 3.05 7.66 -6.77
N TRP A 241 4.27 8.13 -7.03
CA TRP A 241 4.50 9.41 -7.71
C TRP A 241 3.73 9.52 -9.05
N GLY A 242 3.71 8.44 -9.83
CA GLY A 242 2.98 8.36 -11.11
C GLY A 242 1.45 8.45 -10.97
N ASN A 243 0.88 8.27 -9.78
CA ASN A 243 -0.56 8.36 -9.52
C ASN A 243 -0.98 9.73 -8.94
N ILE A 244 -0.05 10.66 -8.74
CA ILE A 244 -0.33 12.01 -8.23
C ILE A 244 -0.28 13.01 -9.38
N ILE A 245 -1.41 13.66 -9.70
CA ILE A 245 -1.49 14.73 -10.71
C ILE A 245 -0.83 16.01 -10.18
N LYS A 246 -1.10 16.33 -8.91
CA LYS A 246 -0.89 17.67 -8.35
C LYS A 246 -0.80 17.63 -6.84
N ILE A 247 0.16 18.37 -6.28
CA ILE A 247 0.24 18.60 -4.84
C ILE A 247 0.16 20.10 -4.59
N SER A 248 -0.79 20.51 -3.75
CA SER A 248 -1.01 21.91 -3.40
C SER A 248 -1.26 22.08 -1.90
N PHE A 249 -1.25 23.32 -1.41
CA PHE A 249 -1.58 23.61 -0.01
C PHE A 249 -2.29 24.96 0.13
N LYS A 250 -3.10 25.08 1.18
CA LYS A 250 -3.91 26.28 1.52
C LYS A 250 -3.97 26.46 3.04
N ARG A 251 -3.28 27.49 3.55
CA ARG A 251 -3.06 27.72 5.00
C ARG A 251 -2.40 26.49 5.67
N LYS A 252 -3.14 25.77 6.51
CA LYS A 252 -2.71 24.51 7.18
C LYS A 252 -3.07 23.26 6.37
N ARG A 253 -3.95 23.35 5.37
CA ARG A 253 -4.43 22.18 4.61
C ARG A 253 -3.46 21.82 3.49
N PHE A 254 -3.06 20.57 3.45
CA PHE A 254 -2.25 19.96 2.39
C PHE A 254 -3.16 19.08 1.53
N LEU A 255 -2.97 19.11 0.21
CA LEU A 255 -3.88 18.51 -0.77
C LEU A 255 -3.10 17.71 -1.81
N ILE A 256 -3.39 16.42 -1.91
CA ILE A 256 -2.86 15.51 -2.94
C ILE A 256 -4.02 15.19 -3.90
N HIS A 257 -3.91 15.61 -5.15
CA HIS A 257 -4.85 15.23 -6.20
C HIS A 257 -4.32 13.99 -6.92
N LEU A 258 -5.11 12.93 -6.93
CA LEU A 258 -4.75 11.64 -7.51
C LEU A 258 -5.33 11.49 -8.92
N LYS A 259 -4.72 10.65 -9.74
CA LYS A 259 -5.29 10.23 -11.03
C LYS A 259 -6.63 9.53 -10.77
N ARG A 260 -7.69 10.02 -11.42
CA ARG A 260 -9.02 9.41 -11.49
C ARG A 260 -8.93 7.92 -11.82
N LYS A 261 -9.54 7.06 -11.01
CA LYS A 261 -9.58 5.61 -11.25
C LYS A 261 -10.65 5.24 -12.28
N HIS A 262 -10.51 4.05 -12.86
CA HIS A 262 -11.43 3.54 -13.85
C HIS A 262 -12.84 3.33 -13.24
N GLY A 263 -13.81 4.15 -13.68
CA GLY A 263 -15.20 4.15 -13.19
C GLY A 263 -15.58 5.34 -12.30
N GLU A 264 -14.63 6.05 -11.69
CA GLU A 264 -14.91 7.31 -10.96
C GLU A 264 -15.35 8.40 -11.95
N THR A 265 -16.09 9.43 -11.48
CA THR A 265 -16.56 10.56 -12.33
C THR A 265 -15.78 11.86 -12.12
N GLN A 266 -14.96 11.97 -11.07
CA GLN A 266 -14.18 13.15 -10.70
C GLN A 266 -12.78 12.75 -10.19
N ASP A 267 -11.84 13.70 -10.12
CA ASP A 267 -10.51 13.46 -9.55
C ASP A 267 -10.57 13.30 -8.03
N CYS A 268 -9.98 12.23 -7.50
CA CYS A 268 -9.90 12.01 -6.05
C CYS A 268 -8.91 13.00 -5.40
N VAL A 269 -9.32 13.71 -4.34
CA VAL A 269 -8.48 14.69 -3.63
C VAL A 269 -8.34 14.32 -2.15
N MET A 270 -7.16 13.86 -1.77
CA MET A 270 -6.81 13.54 -0.39
C MET A 270 -6.39 14.83 0.35
N SER A 271 -6.92 15.04 1.56
CA SER A 271 -6.76 16.28 2.32
C SER A 271 -6.24 16.02 3.74
N LEU A 272 -5.15 16.68 4.10
CA LEU A 272 -4.53 16.62 5.43
C LEU A 272 -4.45 18.00 6.08
N VAL A 273 -4.25 18.05 7.40
CA VAL A 273 -4.04 19.28 8.17
C VAL A 273 -2.68 19.21 8.85
N LEU A 274 -1.79 20.18 8.62
CA LEU A 274 -0.51 20.29 9.33
C LEU A 274 -0.56 21.36 10.43
N THR A 275 0.23 21.14 11.48
CA THR A 275 0.26 21.96 12.72
C THR A 275 0.29 23.47 12.45
N CYS A 276 1.07 23.92 11.46
CA CYS A 276 1.08 25.31 11.01
C CYS A 276 1.35 25.45 9.49
N PRO A 277 1.07 26.64 8.89
CA PRO A 277 1.33 26.89 7.46
C PRO A 277 2.81 26.80 7.04
N LYS A 278 3.76 26.98 7.98
CA LYS A 278 5.20 26.78 7.74
C LYS A 278 5.48 25.29 7.48
N SER A 279 5.01 24.39 8.35
CA SER A 279 5.12 22.94 8.18
C SER A 279 4.41 22.46 6.90
N CYS A 280 3.20 22.97 6.64
CA CYS A 280 2.43 22.66 5.44
C CYS A 280 3.20 23.04 4.14
N LYS A 281 3.87 24.19 4.13
CA LYS A 281 4.73 24.62 3.03
C LYS A 281 6.04 23.81 2.93
N ASN A 282 6.60 23.38 4.06
CA ASN A 282 7.82 22.55 4.09
C ASN A 282 7.54 21.16 3.51
N LEU A 283 6.48 20.48 3.95
CA LEU A 283 6.05 19.20 3.37
C LEU A 283 5.82 19.34 1.86
N TRP A 284 5.08 20.37 1.43
CA TRP A 284 4.84 20.62 0.00
C TRP A 284 6.13 20.78 -0.81
N ARG A 285 7.15 21.47 -0.29
CA ARG A 285 8.47 21.53 -0.93
C ARG A 285 9.12 20.17 -0.99
N SER A 286 9.22 19.47 0.15
CA SER A 286 9.83 18.14 0.18
C SER A 286 9.16 17.18 -0.80
N CYS A 287 7.84 17.22 -0.98
CA CYS A 287 7.16 16.43 -2.00
C CYS A 287 7.60 16.79 -3.43
N VAL A 288 7.68 18.08 -3.74
CA VAL A 288 8.14 18.57 -5.05
C VAL A 288 9.61 18.20 -5.28
N ASP A 289 10.47 18.35 -4.27
CA ASP A 289 11.89 18.01 -4.33
C ASP A 289 12.10 16.51 -4.63
N HIS A 290 11.41 15.62 -3.88
CA HIS A 290 11.47 14.16 -4.12
C HIS A 290 10.91 13.82 -5.50
N HIS A 291 9.74 14.32 -5.87
CA HIS A 291 9.15 14.06 -7.18
C HIS A 291 10.08 14.50 -8.31
N SER A 292 10.63 15.71 -8.25
CA SER A 292 11.58 16.20 -9.25
C SER A 292 12.84 15.34 -9.31
N PHE A 293 13.42 14.95 -8.18
CA PHE A 293 14.61 14.10 -8.15
C PHE A 293 14.36 12.71 -8.77
N PHE A 294 13.33 11.99 -8.29
CA PHE A 294 13.09 10.60 -8.70
C PHE A 294 12.42 10.48 -10.07
N SER A 295 11.56 11.42 -10.48
CA SER A 295 10.96 11.42 -11.82
C SER A 295 11.95 11.85 -12.91
N SER A 296 12.90 12.76 -12.65
CA SER A 296 13.95 13.08 -13.63
C SER A 296 14.87 11.89 -13.93
N ASN A 297 15.16 11.03 -12.96
CA ASN A 297 15.99 9.85 -13.19
C ASN A 297 15.27 8.75 -14.01
N ARG A 298 13.93 8.77 -14.10
CA ARG A 298 13.18 7.83 -14.96
C ARG A 298 13.38 8.06 -16.46
N THR A 299 13.62 9.31 -16.88
CA THR A 299 13.79 9.64 -18.32
C THR A 299 15.24 9.51 -18.80
N ALA A 300 16.20 9.33 -17.88
CA ALA A 300 17.64 9.37 -18.16
C ALA A 300 18.27 8.04 -18.61
N ARG A 301 17.59 7.23 -19.45
CA ARG A 301 18.17 6.01 -20.07
C ARG A 301 19.04 6.31 -21.32
N SER A 302 19.90 7.33 -21.25
CA SER A 302 20.96 7.55 -22.24
C SER A 302 22.21 8.18 -21.60
N PRO A 303 23.40 7.57 -21.72
CA PRO A 303 24.59 8.02 -20.99
C PRO A 303 25.34 9.14 -21.75
N LYS A 304 24.98 10.40 -21.52
CA LYS A 304 25.84 11.55 -21.85
C LYS A 304 25.87 12.57 -20.70
N HIS A 305 27.05 12.68 -20.10
CA HIS A 305 27.39 13.63 -19.04
C HIS A 305 27.32 15.08 -19.56
N ASN A 306 26.69 16.01 -18.83
CA ASN A 306 27.00 17.45 -18.84
C ASN A 306 26.14 18.25 -17.84
N ASN A 307 26.63 19.42 -17.42
CA ASN A 307 26.08 20.25 -16.33
C ASN A 307 24.78 21.02 -16.66
N SER A 308 23.80 20.39 -17.29
CA SER A 308 22.54 21.04 -17.71
C SER A 308 21.51 21.24 -16.59
N THR A 309 21.63 20.51 -15.47
CA THR A 309 20.67 20.45 -14.36
C THR A 309 20.27 21.85 -13.86
N VAL A 310 21.24 22.76 -13.72
CA VAL A 310 21.03 24.13 -13.24
C VAL A 310 20.25 25.01 -14.25
N GLN A 311 20.36 24.74 -15.56
CA GLN A 311 19.63 25.50 -16.58
C GLN A 311 18.15 25.10 -16.66
N ALA A 312 17.85 23.79 -16.58
CA ALA A 312 16.48 23.32 -16.48
C ALA A 312 15.78 23.90 -15.23
N TYR A 313 16.49 23.87 -14.09
CA TYR A 313 16.02 24.41 -12.81
C TYR A 313 15.72 25.91 -12.87
N LYS A 314 16.61 26.71 -13.48
CA LYS A 314 16.39 28.16 -13.72
C LYS A 314 15.15 28.42 -14.57
N LYS A 315 14.94 27.66 -15.65
CA LYS A 315 13.85 27.94 -16.61
C LYS A 315 12.46 27.69 -15.99
N LEU A 316 12.31 26.64 -15.18
CA LEU A 316 11.06 26.31 -14.49
C LEU A 316 10.68 27.37 -13.44
N ILE A 317 11.60 27.70 -12.53
CA ILE A 317 11.27 28.55 -11.37
C ILE A 317 11.04 30.02 -11.76
N THR A 318 11.78 30.55 -12.74
CA THR A 318 11.58 31.94 -13.20
C THR A 318 10.20 32.14 -13.84
N GLN A 319 9.65 31.13 -14.54
CA GLN A 319 8.28 31.22 -15.07
C GLN A 319 7.20 31.16 -13.98
N HIS A 320 7.43 30.43 -12.88
CA HIS A 320 6.42 30.24 -11.82
C HIS A 320 6.36 31.34 -10.75
N LEU A 321 7.30 32.28 -10.70
CA LEU A 321 7.35 33.32 -9.66
C LEU A 321 7.01 34.76 -10.10
N GLY A 322 6.74 35.00 -11.39
CA GLY A 322 6.19 36.28 -11.87
C GLY A 322 7.06 37.52 -11.60
N LEU A 323 8.38 37.35 -11.49
CA LEU A 323 9.34 38.39 -11.12
C LEU A 323 10.38 38.58 -12.24
N GLY A 324 10.10 39.50 -13.15
CA GLY A 324 11.02 39.91 -14.21
C GLY A 324 10.59 41.24 -14.82
N ASN A 325 11.23 42.34 -14.42
CA ASN A 325 10.88 43.68 -14.88
C ASN A 325 12.16 44.48 -15.18
N SER A 326 12.71 44.30 -16.38
CA SER A 326 13.88 45.02 -16.91
C SER A 326 13.79 45.07 -18.44
N LYS A 327 14.00 46.24 -19.03
CA LYS A 327 13.86 46.50 -20.48
C LYS A 327 15.19 46.34 -21.24
N THR A 328 15.13 45.72 -22.41
CA THR A 328 15.85 46.06 -23.67
C THR A 328 15.13 45.25 -24.78
N ASP A 329 14.21 45.79 -25.58
CA ASP A 329 14.31 46.83 -26.64
C ASP A 329 14.45 46.19 -28.05
N SER A 330 14.08 46.93 -29.11
CA SER A 330 13.77 46.51 -30.49
C SER A 330 12.46 45.72 -30.70
N GLY A 331 11.66 46.16 -31.68
CA GLY A 331 10.51 45.45 -32.27
C GLY A 331 10.86 44.93 -33.67
N PRO A 332 9.90 44.72 -34.61
CA PRO A 332 8.47 45.12 -34.60
C PRO A 332 7.54 43.89 -34.77
N VAL A 333 6.23 43.94 -35.07
CA VAL A 333 5.25 45.02 -35.30
C VAL A 333 3.87 44.63 -34.72
N CYS A 334 2.85 45.49 -34.83
CA CYS A 334 1.47 45.24 -34.38
C CYS A 334 0.68 44.24 -35.25
N HIS A 335 -0.25 43.51 -34.63
CA HIS A 335 -1.67 43.82 -34.83
C HIS A 335 -2.53 43.42 -33.61
N ARG A 336 -3.68 44.08 -33.44
CA ARG A 336 -4.56 43.97 -32.27
C ARG A 336 -6.01 43.94 -32.75
N VAL A 337 -6.77 42.92 -32.38
CA VAL A 337 -8.22 42.80 -32.63
C VAL A 337 -8.91 42.46 -31.30
N VAL A 338 -10.15 42.93 -31.13
CA VAL A 338 -10.92 42.84 -29.88
C VAL A 338 -12.29 42.24 -30.18
N GLY A 339 -12.74 41.32 -29.32
CA GLY A 339 -14.09 40.77 -29.35
C GLY A 339 -14.24 39.52 -30.22
N GLY A 340 -15.01 38.55 -29.73
CA GLY A 340 -15.27 37.28 -30.42
C GLY A 340 -15.29 36.09 -29.48
N MET A 341 -16.42 35.83 -28.81
CA MET A 341 -16.69 34.50 -28.26
C MET A 341 -17.13 33.61 -29.41
N VAL A 342 -16.32 32.62 -29.77
CA VAL A 342 -16.72 31.53 -30.67
C VAL A 342 -16.45 30.23 -29.93
N TRP A 343 -17.52 29.48 -29.64
CA TRP A 343 -17.42 28.08 -29.27
C TRP A 343 -17.27 27.25 -30.55
N ASN A 344 -16.28 26.36 -30.58
CA ASN A 344 -16.49 25.04 -31.15
C ASN A 344 -15.52 24.02 -30.52
N PRO A 345 -15.92 22.73 -30.40
CA PRO A 345 -15.11 21.69 -29.78
C PRO A 345 -14.20 20.98 -30.79
N VAL A 346 -13.61 19.86 -30.35
CA VAL A 346 -12.86 18.83 -31.12
C VAL A 346 -11.35 19.07 -31.28
N LEU A 347 -10.60 18.14 -30.68
CA LEU A 347 -9.22 17.72 -30.96
C LEU A 347 -8.11 18.79 -31.10
N GLN A 348 -7.32 18.94 -30.04
CA GLN A 348 -5.86 18.96 -30.19
C GLN A 348 -5.23 17.80 -29.41
N ARG A 349 -4.50 16.94 -30.14
CA ARG A 349 -3.43 16.14 -29.55
C ARG A 349 -2.33 17.12 -29.10
N SER A 350 -1.93 17.09 -27.84
CA SER A 350 -0.69 17.75 -27.40
C SER A 350 0.07 16.87 -26.41
N LEU A 351 1.39 16.89 -26.52
CA LEU A 351 2.30 16.03 -25.77
C LEU A 351 2.43 16.54 -24.32
N SER A 352 1.53 16.10 -23.43
CA SER A 352 1.63 16.40 -22.00
C SER A 352 2.71 15.55 -21.34
N SER A 353 3.85 16.16 -21.02
CA SER A 353 4.91 15.53 -20.23
C SER A 353 4.41 15.16 -18.82
N GLU A 354 5.04 14.17 -18.18
CA GLU A 354 4.78 13.78 -16.79
C GLU A 354 5.30 14.87 -15.83
N HIS A 355 4.54 15.94 -15.67
CA HIS A 355 4.92 17.10 -14.85
C HIS A 355 3.83 17.41 -13.82
N LEU A 356 4.18 17.24 -12.54
CA LEU A 356 3.35 17.55 -11.39
C LEU A 356 2.93 19.04 -11.39
N GLU A 357 1.63 19.34 -11.35
CA GLU A 357 1.19 20.73 -11.24
C GLU A 357 1.58 21.34 -9.88
N THR A 358 2.39 22.40 -9.89
CA THR A 358 2.92 23.07 -8.68
C THR A 358 2.34 24.48 -8.49
N LYS A 359 1.01 24.59 -8.40
CA LYS A 359 0.29 25.87 -8.23
C LYS A 359 -0.11 26.13 -6.77
N SER A 360 0.55 27.10 -6.12
CA SER A 360 0.09 27.63 -4.82
C SER A 360 -1.18 28.47 -5.02
N LEU A 361 -2.28 28.13 -4.34
CA LEU A 361 -3.57 28.82 -4.51
C LEU A 361 -3.51 30.26 -3.97
N PRO A 362 -3.80 31.29 -4.79
CA PRO A 362 -3.81 32.68 -4.32
C PRO A 362 -4.98 32.92 -3.35
N SER A 363 -4.72 33.69 -2.29
CA SER A 363 -5.75 34.11 -1.33
C SER A 363 -6.56 35.28 -1.89
N ARG A 364 -7.70 34.99 -2.53
CA ARG A 364 -8.75 35.96 -2.83
C ARG A 364 -10.11 35.45 -2.32
N SER A 365 -10.93 36.38 -1.83
CA SER A 365 -12.28 36.13 -1.33
C SER A 365 -13.29 35.97 -2.48
N PRO A 366 -14.51 35.45 -2.22
CA PRO A 366 -15.56 35.34 -3.24
C PRO A 366 -16.00 36.70 -3.81
N PRO A 367 -16.48 36.76 -5.07
CA PRO A 367 -16.91 38.00 -5.72
C PRO A 367 -18.41 38.27 -5.55
N SER A 368 -18.79 39.19 -4.66
CA SER A 368 -20.19 39.62 -4.53
C SER A 368 -20.36 41.01 -3.86
N THR A 369 -20.17 42.10 -4.61
CA THR A 369 -20.82 43.43 -4.44
C THR A 369 -20.41 44.38 -5.60
N PRO A 370 -21.20 45.42 -5.94
CA PRO A 370 -21.07 46.15 -7.21
C PRO A 370 -20.17 47.41 -7.17
N ASN A 371 -19.94 47.99 -8.36
CA ASN A 371 -19.07 49.14 -8.61
C ASN A 371 -19.53 50.46 -7.95
N TRP A 372 -18.58 51.19 -7.35
CA TRP A 372 -18.61 52.66 -7.23
C TRP A 372 -17.21 53.25 -7.49
N ARG A 373 -17.13 54.53 -7.89
CA ARG A 373 -15.91 55.18 -8.38
C ARG A 373 -15.15 55.99 -7.30
N SER A 374 -13.83 56.05 -7.50
CA SER A 374 -12.79 57.03 -7.09
C SER A 374 -13.23 58.44 -6.62
N PRO A 375 -12.42 59.22 -5.84
CA PRO A 375 -10.95 59.32 -6.00
C PRO A 375 -10.02 59.64 -4.79
N ARG A 376 -8.71 59.45 -5.05
CA ARG A 376 -7.48 60.17 -4.58
C ARG A 376 -7.50 61.04 -3.29
N VAL A 377 -6.51 60.80 -2.41
CA VAL A 377 -5.49 61.79 -1.95
C VAL A 377 -4.13 61.07 -1.78
N ARG A 378 -2.98 61.77 -1.86
CA ARG A 378 -1.62 61.27 -1.53
C ARG A 378 -0.98 62.12 -0.44
N HIS A 379 -0.40 61.52 0.60
CA HIS A 379 0.67 62.10 1.44
C HIS A 379 1.48 60.94 2.11
N GLY A 380 2.71 61.12 2.61
CA GLY A 380 3.48 62.37 2.62
C GLY A 380 4.86 62.41 3.30
N ILE A 381 5.53 61.28 3.57
CA ILE A 381 6.96 61.20 3.99
C ILE A 381 7.30 61.67 5.45
N SER A 382 8.28 60.95 6.03
CA SER A 382 9.17 61.30 7.16
C SER A 382 8.80 61.10 8.65
N LYS A 383 9.85 60.60 9.31
CA LYS A 383 10.19 60.36 10.74
C LYS A 383 10.51 61.70 11.46
N PRO A 384 10.83 61.78 12.79
CA PRO A 384 11.29 60.70 13.69
C PRO A 384 10.73 60.66 15.13
N ARG A 385 11.28 59.69 15.90
CA ARG A 385 11.18 59.47 17.36
C ARG A 385 12.06 60.49 18.13
N PRO A 386 11.84 60.75 19.44
CA PRO A 386 12.43 59.86 20.46
C PRO A 386 11.61 59.65 21.76
N SER A 387 12.31 59.09 22.77
CA SER A 387 12.07 58.88 24.22
C SER A 387 11.51 60.08 25.02
N SER A 388 10.97 59.95 26.26
CA SER A 388 10.66 58.78 27.14
C SER A 388 9.99 59.21 28.47
N VAL A 389 9.32 58.26 29.16
CA VAL A 389 9.29 58.08 30.65
C VAL A 389 8.51 59.11 31.54
N GLU A 390 7.58 58.57 32.35
CA GLU A 390 7.05 59.04 33.68
C GLU A 390 6.36 60.43 33.80
N LEU A 391 5.53 60.71 34.83
CA LEU A 391 4.45 59.97 35.52
C LEU A 391 3.58 61.00 36.33
N SER A 392 2.62 60.55 37.15
CA SER A 392 1.68 61.32 38.03
C SER A 392 0.72 62.30 37.30
N SER A 393 -0.62 62.15 37.31
CA SER A 393 -1.61 62.13 38.42
C SER A 393 -1.97 63.55 38.90
N ASP A 394 -3.15 63.90 39.44
CA ASP A 394 -4.34 63.21 40.00
C ASP A 394 -5.63 64.03 39.66
N LEU A 395 -6.90 63.67 39.85
CA LEU A 395 -7.66 62.47 40.31
C LEU A 395 -9.15 62.64 39.90
N LYS A 396 -9.94 61.55 39.74
CA LYS A 396 -11.22 61.38 40.49
C LYS A 396 -11.96 60.03 40.29
N ASP A 397 -12.65 59.66 41.37
CA ASP A 397 -13.83 58.78 41.54
C ASP A 397 -13.76 57.26 41.22
N MET A 398 -13.56 56.46 42.29
CA MET A 398 -14.45 55.39 42.84
C MET A 398 -15.06 54.34 41.87
N SER A 399 -15.16 53.03 42.13
CA SER A 399 -14.77 52.10 43.23
C SER A 399 -14.77 50.69 42.60
N GLU A 400 -13.69 49.89 42.61
CA GLU A 400 -13.20 48.99 43.69
C GLU A 400 -14.19 47.89 44.15
N GLY A 401 -13.75 46.62 44.30
CA GLY A 401 -12.36 46.13 44.31
C GLY A 401 -12.06 44.62 44.21
N GLU A 402 -10.94 44.27 44.82
CA GLU A 402 -10.06 43.07 44.78
C GLU A 402 -10.61 41.81 45.52
N ASP A 403 -9.92 40.68 45.72
CA ASP A 403 -8.99 39.79 44.97
C ASP A 403 -8.65 38.58 45.92
N VAL A 404 -7.79 37.64 45.53
CA VAL A 404 -7.02 36.69 46.38
C VAL A 404 -7.72 35.43 46.96
N PHE A 405 -6.95 34.33 46.86
CA PHE A 405 -7.01 32.99 47.45
C PHE A 405 -7.82 32.71 48.74
N TYR A 406 -8.26 31.44 48.83
CA TYR A 406 -8.14 30.65 50.06
C TYR A 406 -7.29 29.38 49.83
N THR A 407 -6.42 29.06 50.79
CA THR A 407 -5.86 27.72 51.00
C THR A 407 -5.83 27.42 52.49
N TYR A 408 -6.17 26.19 52.88
CA TYR A 408 -5.86 25.69 54.23
C TYR A 408 -4.92 24.48 54.15
N ARG A 409 -3.87 24.53 54.98
CA ARG A 409 -3.01 23.38 55.32
C ARG A 409 -3.33 22.96 56.75
N ALA A 410 -3.53 21.67 56.97
CA ALA A 410 -3.30 21.02 58.25
C ALA A 410 -2.92 19.55 58.00
N SER A 411 -1.96 19.02 58.76
CA SER A 411 -1.45 17.66 58.59
C SER A 411 -1.07 17.08 59.95
N VAL A 412 -1.72 16.01 60.38
CA VAL A 412 -1.32 15.21 61.55
C VAL A 412 -1.53 13.72 61.24
N SER A 413 -0.65 12.87 61.77
CA SER A 413 -0.54 11.45 61.46
C SER A 413 -1.16 10.53 62.52
N SER A 414 -1.82 9.46 62.09
CA SER A 414 -1.92 8.17 62.79
C SER A 414 -2.42 7.07 61.83
N GLY A 415 -2.04 5.79 61.90
CA GLY A 415 -0.98 5.17 62.72
C GLY A 415 -1.31 3.73 63.16
N LYS A 416 -0.82 2.72 62.42
CA LYS A 416 -1.04 1.24 62.63
C LYS A 416 -2.50 0.80 62.43
N GLY A 417 -2.84 -0.49 62.25
CA GLY A 417 -2.07 -1.74 61.99
C GLY A 417 -2.85 -2.59 60.96
N SER A 418 -2.23 -3.48 60.18
CA SER A 418 -1.77 -4.86 60.51
C SER A 418 -2.90 -5.88 60.70
N GLU A 419 -2.83 -6.96 59.92
CA GLU A 419 -3.66 -8.20 59.94
C GLU A 419 -5.19 -8.06 59.70
N GLY A 420 -5.88 -9.08 59.15
CA GLY A 420 -5.37 -10.31 58.52
C GLY A 420 -6.43 -11.40 58.28
N ASP A 421 -6.33 -12.09 57.14
CA ASP A 421 -6.92 -13.41 56.79
C ASP A 421 -8.46 -13.59 56.89
N GLY A 422 -8.98 -14.75 56.47
CA GLY A 422 -10.29 -15.27 56.88
C GLY A 422 -11.42 -15.31 55.82
N SER A 423 -11.37 -16.26 54.89
CA SER A 423 -12.61 -16.83 54.31
C SER A 423 -13.19 -17.90 55.25
N PRO A 424 -14.53 -18.08 55.34
CA PRO A 424 -15.11 -19.28 54.69
C PRO A 424 -16.61 -19.22 54.27
N ARG A 425 -16.96 -20.09 53.29
CA ARG A 425 -18.06 -21.11 53.22
C ARG A 425 -19.30 -20.99 54.16
N HIS A 426 -20.53 -21.45 53.84
CA HIS A 426 -21.16 -22.06 52.62
C HIS A 426 -22.71 -22.17 52.81
N LEU A 427 -23.46 -22.25 51.70
CA LEU A 427 -24.69 -23.06 51.43
C LEU A 427 -25.84 -23.25 52.46
N SER A 428 -27.04 -22.81 52.08
CA SER A 428 -28.32 -23.58 51.92
C SER A 428 -29.47 -22.57 51.61
N GLY A 429 -30.60 -22.85 50.95
CA GLY A 429 -31.37 -24.08 50.66
C GLY A 429 -32.76 -23.98 51.36
N THR A 430 -33.93 -24.38 50.85
CA THR A 430 -34.37 -25.02 49.58
C THR A 430 -35.93 -24.94 49.50
N TYR A 431 -36.57 -25.28 48.36
CA TYR A 431 -38.02 -25.61 48.16
C TYR A 431 -39.08 -24.47 48.20
N SER A 432 -40.30 -24.59 47.63
CA SER A 432 -40.79 -25.17 46.34
C SER A 432 -42.33 -24.97 46.15
N HIS A 433 -42.80 -24.99 44.89
CA HIS A 433 -44.21 -25.13 44.40
C HIS A 433 -45.19 -23.93 44.49
N GLY A 434 -46.01 -23.79 43.42
CA GLY A 434 -47.22 -22.94 43.32
C GLY A 434 -48.52 -23.78 43.46
N PRO A 435 -49.67 -23.45 42.80
CA PRO A 435 -49.76 -22.95 41.41
C PRO A 435 -50.82 -21.83 41.17
N ASP A 436 -51.24 -21.71 39.90
CA ASP A 436 -52.21 -20.81 39.22
C ASP A 436 -53.66 -20.81 39.82
N GLU A 437 -54.65 -19.97 39.43
CA GLU A 437 -54.86 -18.93 38.37
C GLU A 437 -55.90 -17.87 38.93
N ALA A 438 -56.67 -16.96 38.28
CA ALA A 438 -57.03 -16.62 36.89
C ALA A 438 -57.56 -15.16 36.70
N LEU A 439 -57.47 -14.63 35.47
CA LEU A 439 -58.46 -13.83 34.68
C LEU A 439 -59.26 -12.58 35.18
N LEU A 440 -59.38 -11.58 34.26
CA LEU A 440 -60.40 -10.48 34.12
C LEU A 440 -60.34 -9.31 35.15
N GLN A 441 -60.78 -8.05 34.91
CA GLN A 441 -61.33 -7.30 33.74
C GLN A 441 -61.26 -5.75 33.97
N ALA A 442 -61.33 -4.94 32.89
CA ALA A 442 -61.98 -3.59 32.77
C ALA A 442 -61.62 -2.41 33.72
N ASP A 443 -61.90 -1.13 33.45
CA ASP A 443 -61.95 -0.26 32.25
C ASP A 443 -62.05 1.23 32.72
N ASP A 444 -62.49 2.16 31.86
CA ASP A 444 -62.98 3.54 32.10
C ASP A 444 -61.97 4.74 32.15
N SER A 445 -61.50 5.10 30.96
CA SER A 445 -62.02 6.23 30.14
C SER A 445 -62.41 7.60 30.75
N ILE A 446 -61.98 8.67 30.05
CA ILE A 446 -62.63 9.98 29.71
C ILE A 446 -61.50 10.95 29.24
N GLY A 447 -61.60 11.76 28.18
CA GLY A 447 -62.62 11.88 27.13
C GLY A 447 -62.65 13.30 26.50
N GLU A 448 -62.53 13.39 25.16
CA GLU A 448 -63.21 14.37 24.25
C GLU A 448 -62.85 15.90 24.32
N ASP A 449 -62.90 16.72 23.25
CA ASP A 449 -62.96 16.50 21.77
C ASP A 449 -62.55 17.79 20.96
N ASP A 450 -62.66 17.75 19.62
CA ASP A 450 -62.63 18.82 18.59
C ASP A 450 -61.29 19.55 18.29
N GLY A 451 -60.97 19.99 17.06
CA GLY A 451 -61.69 19.96 15.76
C GLY A 451 -61.72 21.36 15.08
N ASP A 452 -61.56 21.58 13.77
CA ASP A 452 -61.11 20.76 12.62
C ASP A 452 -60.69 21.70 11.42
N GLN A 453 -60.14 21.13 10.34
CA GLN A 453 -60.08 21.65 8.95
C GLN A 453 -59.30 22.94 8.61
N SER A 454 -58.21 22.77 7.82
CA SER A 454 -58.29 23.08 6.37
C SER A 454 -57.06 22.63 5.55
N SER A 455 -57.32 21.97 4.42
CA SER A 455 -56.43 21.85 3.25
C SER A 455 -57.34 21.81 2.00
N PRO A 456 -56.86 22.16 0.78
CA PRO A 456 -56.14 21.15 -0.03
C PRO A 456 -55.08 21.72 -1.00
N TYR A 457 -54.25 20.83 -1.55
CA TYR A 457 -54.08 20.54 -3.00
C TYR A 457 -52.81 19.70 -3.24
N HIS A 458 -52.83 18.82 -4.24
CA HIS A 458 -51.92 17.68 -4.32
C HIS A 458 -51.53 17.32 -5.77
N GLU A 459 -50.26 17.52 -6.15
CA GLU A 459 -49.52 16.93 -7.29
C GLU A 459 -48.03 17.26 -7.08
N LYS A 460 -47.01 16.46 -7.46
CA LYS A 460 -46.91 15.10 -8.01
C LYS A 460 -45.62 14.49 -7.39
N GLY A 461 -45.61 13.21 -7.03
CA GLY A 461 -44.50 12.60 -6.25
C GLY A 461 -43.71 11.50 -6.97
N THR A 462 -42.80 10.85 -6.22
CA THR A 462 -42.09 9.62 -6.60
C THR A 462 -41.99 8.71 -5.36
N PRO A 463 -42.37 7.42 -5.40
CA PRO A 463 -42.52 6.60 -4.20
C PRO A 463 -41.31 5.70 -3.87
N GLY A 464 -41.14 5.37 -2.59
CA GLY A 464 -40.45 4.15 -2.15
C GLY A 464 -39.21 4.31 -1.26
N ASP A 465 -39.38 4.81 -0.03
CA ASP A 465 -38.48 4.42 1.08
C ASP A 465 -39.09 3.23 1.84
N GLY A 466 -38.26 2.44 2.53
CA GLY A 466 -38.67 1.25 3.29
C GLY A 466 -38.16 1.31 4.73
N ASP A 467 -38.96 0.76 5.64
CA ASP A 467 -38.80 0.91 7.09
C ASP A 467 -37.41 0.52 7.60
N LEU A 468 -36.82 1.43 8.38
CA LEU A 468 -35.56 1.24 9.07
C LEU A 468 -35.81 0.70 10.49
N LEU A 469 -35.25 -0.46 10.80
CA LEU A 469 -35.40 -1.15 12.10
C LEU A 469 -34.03 -1.30 12.76
N LEU A 470 -33.95 -0.98 14.05
CA LEU A 470 -32.73 -1.20 14.85
C LEU A 470 -32.87 -2.52 15.62
N ILE A 471 -31.96 -3.46 15.36
CA ILE A 471 -31.89 -4.76 16.04
C ILE A 471 -30.66 -4.76 16.95
N ARG A 472 -30.82 -5.25 18.18
CA ARG A 472 -29.72 -5.49 19.13
C ARG A 472 -29.55 -6.97 19.39
N ILE A 473 -28.30 -7.43 19.40
CA ILE A 473 -27.96 -8.85 19.56
C ILE A 473 -26.78 -8.95 20.52
N ALA A 474 -26.98 -9.59 21.67
CA ALA A 474 -25.91 -10.03 22.54
C ALA A 474 -25.24 -11.31 21.95
N PRO A 475 -23.93 -11.53 22.13
CA PRO A 475 -23.28 -12.76 21.71
C PRO A 475 -23.64 -13.94 22.62
N ASP A 476 -23.50 -15.17 22.11
CA ASP A 476 -23.55 -16.38 22.93
C ASP A 476 -22.25 -16.60 23.74
N HIS A 477 -22.22 -17.67 24.53
CA HIS A 477 -21.08 -18.05 25.37
C HIS A 477 -19.81 -18.44 24.58
N GLU A 478 -19.89 -18.61 23.25
CA GLU A 478 -18.73 -18.79 22.37
C GLU A 478 -18.36 -17.49 21.61
N GLY A 479 -19.00 -16.36 21.92
CA GLY A 479 -18.78 -15.06 21.29
C GLY A 479 -19.41 -14.93 19.89
N LYS A 480 -20.45 -15.74 19.57
CA LYS A 480 -21.08 -15.79 18.24
C LYS A 480 -22.48 -15.19 18.28
N PHE A 481 -22.89 -14.56 17.17
CA PHE A 481 -24.23 -14.00 16.99
C PHE A 481 -25.17 -14.93 16.20
N GLY A 482 -24.61 -15.81 15.36
CA GLY A 482 -25.32 -16.92 14.71
C GLY A 482 -26.09 -16.61 13.41
N PHE A 483 -25.86 -15.45 12.80
CA PHE A 483 -26.31 -15.11 11.46
C PHE A 483 -25.14 -14.96 10.49
N ASN A 484 -25.41 -15.10 9.20
CA ASN A 484 -24.47 -14.84 8.10
C ASN A 484 -24.90 -13.59 7.32
N VAL A 485 -23.93 -12.94 6.68
CA VAL A 485 -24.15 -11.82 5.74
C VAL A 485 -23.67 -12.18 4.32
N LYS A 486 -24.09 -11.41 3.32
CA LYS A 486 -23.62 -11.44 1.91
C LYS A 486 -23.56 -10.02 1.36
N GLY A 487 -22.66 -9.76 0.40
CA GLY A 487 -22.43 -8.42 -0.13
C GLY A 487 -21.38 -7.62 0.65
N GLY A 488 -21.17 -6.38 0.21
CA GLY A 488 -20.02 -5.54 0.49
C GLY A 488 -19.54 -4.84 -0.79
N VAL A 489 -18.82 -3.72 -0.67
CA VAL A 489 -18.42 -2.88 -1.82
C VAL A 489 -17.52 -3.61 -2.82
N ASP A 490 -16.67 -4.53 -2.33
CA ASP A 490 -15.83 -5.46 -3.10
C ASP A 490 -16.62 -6.47 -3.94
N GLN A 491 -17.84 -6.79 -3.50
CA GLN A 491 -18.75 -7.72 -4.18
C GLN A 491 -19.78 -6.98 -5.05
N ARG A 492 -19.80 -5.64 -5.03
CA ARG A 492 -20.81 -4.77 -5.70
C ARG A 492 -22.27 -5.15 -5.40
N MET A 493 -22.52 -5.78 -4.24
CA MET A 493 -23.85 -6.16 -3.77
C MET A 493 -24.15 -5.42 -2.45
N PRO A 494 -25.37 -4.90 -2.26
CA PRO A 494 -25.76 -4.31 -0.99
C PRO A 494 -25.69 -5.36 0.12
N LEU A 495 -25.22 -4.95 1.30
CA LEU A 495 -25.03 -5.87 2.42
C LEU A 495 -26.39 -6.38 2.92
N ALA A 496 -26.56 -7.71 2.91
CA ALA A 496 -27.80 -8.36 3.29
C ALA A 496 -27.56 -9.53 4.25
N ILE A 497 -28.53 -9.81 5.11
CA ILE A 497 -28.58 -11.05 5.89
C ILE A 497 -28.76 -12.22 4.91
N SER A 498 -27.90 -13.24 5.03
CA SER A 498 -27.85 -14.36 4.10
C SER A 498 -28.34 -15.69 4.68
N HIS A 499 -28.30 -15.83 6.01
CA HIS A 499 -28.89 -16.94 6.77
C HIS A 499 -29.01 -16.57 8.25
N VAL A 500 -30.05 -17.02 8.96
CA VAL A 500 -30.18 -16.85 10.43
C VAL A 500 -30.40 -18.20 11.11
N LYS A 501 -29.52 -18.63 12.03
CA LYS A 501 -29.70 -19.89 12.77
C LYS A 501 -30.80 -19.72 13.86
N PRO A 502 -31.90 -20.51 13.86
CA PRO A 502 -33.01 -20.32 14.79
C PRO A 502 -32.62 -20.34 16.28
N ASP A 503 -31.76 -21.29 16.68
CA ASP A 503 -31.32 -21.44 18.08
C ASP A 503 -30.20 -20.50 18.53
N SER A 504 -29.85 -19.50 17.71
CA SER A 504 -28.78 -18.55 18.02
C SER A 504 -29.32 -17.22 18.57
N PRO A 505 -28.46 -16.35 19.13
CA PRO A 505 -28.89 -15.03 19.59
C PRO A 505 -29.59 -14.21 18.51
N ALA A 506 -29.15 -14.28 17.25
CA ALA A 506 -29.82 -13.60 16.14
C ALA A 506 -31.16 -14.24 15.72
N GLY A 507 -31.38 -15.52 16.01
CA GLY A 507 -32.68 -16.18 15.84
C GLY A 507 -33.66 -15.91 17.00
N ARG A 508 -33.15 -15.43 18.14
CA ARG A 508 -33.88 -15.16 19.39
C ARG A 508 -33.98 -13.68 19.77
N CYS A 509 -33.39 -12.78 18.97
CA CYS A 509 -33.49 -11.34 19.17
C CYS A 509 -34.89 -10.82 18.83
N GLU A 510 -35.34 -9.77 19.52
CA GLU A 510 -36.54 -9.01 19.15
C GLU A 510 -36.18 -7.52 18.98
N PRO A 511 -36.62 -6.86 17.89
CA PRO A 511 -37.37 -7.43 16.77
C PRO A 511 -36.54 -8.41 15.93
N LYS A 512 -37.15 -9.54 15.52
CA LYS A 512 -36.44 -10.63 14.81
C LYS A 512 -35.69 -10.17 13.57
N LEU A 513 -34.45 -10.67 13.41
CA LEU A 513 -33.64 -10.57 12.20
C LEU A 513 -34.12 -11.60 11.16
N LEU A 514 -34.29 -11.19 9.90
CA LEU A 514 -34.80 -12.04 8.82
C LEU A 514 -33.80 -12.14 7.65
N GLU A 515 -33.86 -13.25 6.92
CA GLU A 515 -33.07 -13.42 5.70
C GLU A 515 -33.53 -12.44 4.60
N GLY A 516 -32.57 -11.76 3.96
CA GLY A 516 -32.86 -10.72 2.97
C GLY A 516 -33.03 -9.30 3.53
N ASP A 517 -33.03 -9.11 4.86
CA ASP A 517 -32.89 -7.77 5.45
C ASP A 517 -31.60 -7.10 4.97
N LEU A 518 -31.68 -5.84 4.55
CA LEU A 518 -30.52 -5.07 4.11
C LEU A 518 -29.90 -4.37 5.31
N VAL A 519 -28.64 -4.65 5.63
CA VAL A 519 -27.92 -3.94 6.70
C VAL A 519 -27.46 -2.58 6.16
N VAL A 520 -27.62 -1.53 6.96
CA VAL A 520 -27.28 -0.14 6.62
C VAL A 520 -26.18 0.41 7.54
N LEU A 521 -26.31 0.21 8.86
CA LEU A 521 -25.28 0.57 9.86
C LEU A 521 -24.96 -0.62 10.76
N ILE A 522 -23.71 -0.68 11.24
CA ILE A 522 -23.25 -1.63 12.28
C ILE A 522 -22.60 -0.83 13.40
N ASN A 523 -23.16 -0.89 14.62
CA ASN A 523 -22.73 -0.09 15.78
C ASN A 523 -22.51 1.41 15.43
N GLY A 524 -23.45 1.98 14.66
CA GLY A 524 -23.42 3.38 14.21
C GLY A 524 -22.48 3.68 13.05
N ARG A 525 -21.66 2.73 12.59
CA ARG A 525 -20.80 2.86 11.41
C ARG A 525 -21.57 2.53 10.12
N ASP A 526 -21.51 3.42 9.15
CA ASP A 526 -21.97 3.17 7.77
C ASP A 526 -21.09 2.12 7.09
N ILE A 527 -21.71 1.10 6.49
CA ILE A 527 -21.04 -0.02 5.83
C ILE A 527 -21.14 -0.02 4.29
N SER A 528 -21.75 1.00 3.69
CA SER A 528 -21.93 1.13 2.23
C SER A 528 -20.62 1.01 1.45
N GLU A 529 -19.60 1.76 1.86
CA GLU A 529 -18.26 1.80 1.25
C GLU A 529 -17.28 0.77 1.86
N HIS A 530 -17.77 -0.22 2.62
CA HIS A 530 -16.93 -1.22 3.29
C HIS A 530 -16.98 -2.59 2.60
N THR A 531 -15.85 -3.30 2.59
CA THR A 531 -15.76 -4.64 2.01
C THR A 531 -16.41 -5.70 2.90
N HIS A 532 -16.78 -6.83 2.32
CA HIS A 532 -17.35 -7.98 3.03
C HIS A 532 -16.50 -8.40 4.26
N ASP A 533 -15.18 -8.50 4.07
CA ASP A 533 -14.25 -8.84 5.17
C ASP A 533 -14.19 -7.74 6.24
N GLN A 534 -14.28 -6.46 5.87
CA GLN A 534 -14.33 -5.34 6.84
C GLN A 534 -15.64 -5.35 7.63
N VAL A 535 -16.76 -5.62 6.97
CA VAL A 535 -18.07 -5.79 7.61
C VAL A 535 -18.06 -6.95 8.60
N VAL A 536 -17.59 -8.13 8.18
CA VAL A 536 -17.46 -9.31 9.05
C VAL A 536 -16.49 -9.04 10.20
N MET A 537 -15.44 -8.25 9.98
CA MET A 537 -14.56 -7.76 11.04
C MET A 537 -15.27 -6.83 12.03
N PHE A 538 -16.12 -5.89 11.59
CA PHE A 538 -16.89 -5.01 12.51
C PHE A 538 -17.90 -5.81 13.34
N ILE A 539 -18.61 -6.77 12.73
CA ILE A 539 -19.51 -7.68 13.45
C ILE A 539 -18.73 -8.44 14.54
N ARG A 540 -17.54 -8.99 14.20
CA ARG A 540 -16.69 -9.70 15.18
C ARG A 540 -16.14 -8.78 16.27
N ALA A 541 -15.65 -7.58 15.91
CA ALA A 541 -15.09 -6.61 16.85
C ALA A 541 -16.13 -6.05 17.84
N SER A 542 -17.43 -6.22 17.57
CA SER A 542 -18.50 -5.84 18.49
C SER A 542 -18.41 -6.55 19.85
N ARG A 543 -17.85 -7.77 19.89
CA ARG A 543 -17.58 -8.54 21.12
C ARG A 543 -16.48 -7.93 22.02
N GLU A 544 -15.65 -7.04 21.47
CA GLU A 544 -14.52 -6.38 22.12
C GLU A 544 -14.82 -4.89 22.41
N SER A 545 -16.04 -4.43 22.07
CA SER A 545 -16.49 -3.06 22.34
C SER A 545 -17.01 -2.90 23.77
N HIS A 546 -16.93 -1.68 24.29
CA HIS A 546 -17.38 -1.30 25.64
C HIS A 546 -18.89 -1.53 25.91
N SER A 547 -19.69 -1.87 24.90
CA SER A 547 -21.11 -2.22 25.03
C SER A 547 -21.39 -3.73 25.05
N GLY A 548 -20.46 -4.58 24.60
CA GLY A 548 -20.66 -6.04 24.44
C GLY A 548 -21.69 -6.48 23.38
N GLU A 549 -22.67 -5.62 23.06
CA GLU A 549 -23.75 -5.86 22.10
C GLU A 549 -23.40 -5.46 20.65
N LEU A 550 -24.03 -6.15 19.70
CA LEU A 550 -24.07 -5.81 18.29
C LEU A 550 -25.38 -5.08 17.97
N ASN A 551 -25.29 -3.83 17.52
CA ASN A 551 -26.42 -3.04 17.00
C ASN A 551 -26.38 -3.05 15.46
N LEU A 552 -27.46 -3.50 14.82
CA LEU A 552 -27.64 -3.47 13.37
C LEU A 552 -28.81 -2.54 13.04
N LEU A 553 -28.57 -1.48 12.25
CA LEU A 553 -29.67 -0.77 11.58
C LEU A 553 -29.90 -1.47 10.24
N ILE A 554 -31.09 -2.05 10.07
CA ILE A 554 -31.51 -2.71 8.83
C ILE A 554 -32.62 -1.92 8.12
N ARG A 555 -32.72 -2.07 6.81
CA ARG A 555 -33.89 -1.68 6.01
C ARG A 555 -34.61 -2.94 5.58
N ARG A 556 -35.85 -3.11 6.03
CA ARG A 556 -36.71 -4.24 5.67
C ARG A 556 -37.59 -3.86 4.47
N LYS A 557 -37.62 -4.70 3.44
CA LYS A 557 -38.62 -4.54 2.37
C LYS A 557 -39.96 -5.06 2.90
N GLY A 558 -40.96 -4.18 2.99
CA GLY A 558 -42.33 -4.57 3.32
C GLY A 558 -42.94 -5.55 2.30
N PRO A 559 -44.09 -6.18 2.61
CA PRO A 559 -44.70 -7.22 1.79
C PRO A 559 -45.29 -6.68 0.47
N GLY A 560 -44.40 -6.42 -0.50
CA GLY A 560 -44.72 -5.98 -1.86
C GLY A 560 -45.44 -7.07 -2.65
N ARG A 561 -46.75 -6.86 -2.82
CA ARG A 561 -47.72 -7.75 -3.49
C ARG A 561 -47.19 -8.40 -4.78
N VAL A 562 -47.56 -9.66 -4.98
CA VAL A 562 -47.46 -10.35 -6.29
C VAL A 562 -48.28 -9.58 -7.34
N ALA A 563 -47.68 -9.32 -8.50
CA ALA A 563 -48.34 -8.77 -9.68
C ALA A 563 -48.20 -9.75 -10.87
N PRO A 564 -49.11 -9.77 -11.85
CA PRO A 564 -49.40 -11.00 -12.61
C PRO A 564 -48.38 -11.40 -13.68
N LEU A 565 -48.28 -12.72 -13.89
CA LEU A 565 -47.66 -13.32 -15.07
C LEU A 565 -48.49 -13.00 -16.33
N LEU A 566 -48.05 -12.03 -17.13
CA LEU A 566 -48.58 -11.78 -18.47
C LEU A 566 -47.75 -12.49 -19.54
N GLN A 567 -48.13 -13.75 -19.76
CA GLN A 567 -48.09 -14.53 -21.01
C GLN A 567 -47.05 -14.14 -22.09
N LEU A 568 -46.07 -15.01 -22.28
CA LEU A 568 -45.36 -15.16 -23.56
C LEU A 568 -46.31 -15.75 -24.62
N PRO A 569 -46.28 -15.29 -25.90
CA PRO A 569 -46.94 -15.98 -27.00
C PRO A 569 -46.32 -17.37 -27.23
N PRO A 570 -47.13 -18.42 -27.46
CA PRO A 570 -46.61 -19.79 -27.57
C PRO A 570 -46.06 -20.11 -28.96
N ALA A 571 -44.83 -20.63 -29.01
CA ALA A 571 -44.31 -21.35 -30.17
C ALA A 571 -43.45 -22.54 -29.72
N LEU A 572 -43.87 -23.74 -30.13
CA LEU A 572 -43.09 -24.99 -30.11
C LEU A 572 -42.62 -25.51 -28.74
N THR A 573 -43.59 -25.87 -27.89
CA THR A 573 -43.43 -27.06 -27.04
C THR A 573 -43.28 -28.32 -27.89
N LEU A 574 -42.39 -29.24 -27.53
CA LEU A 574 -42.61 -30.67 -27.76
C LEU A 574 -41.80 -31.54 -26.78
N THR A 575 -42.52 -32.30 -25.97
CA THR A 575 -41.96 -33.37 -25.12
C THR A 575 -41.60 -34.59 -25.97
N GLY A 576 -40.45 -35.19 -25.73
CA GLY A 576 -39.97 -36.31 -26.55
C GLY A 576 -40.70 -37.64 -26.31
N GLN A 577 -40.69 -38.50 -27.34
CA GLN A 577 -40.80 -39.94 -27.21
C GLN A 577 -39.71 -40.63 -28.05
N SER A 578 -39.43 -41.89 -27.74
CA SER A 578 -38.29 -42.65 -28.26
C SER A 578 -38.59 -43.38 -29.56
N GLN A 579 -37.70 -43.26 -30.54
CA GLN A 579 -37.23 -44.38 -31.37
C GLN A 579 -35.85 -44.05 -31.96
N GLY A 580 -35.16 -45.04 -32.50
CA GLY A 580 -33.73 -44.94 -32.82
C GLY A 580 -33.38 -44.85 -34.30
N ASP A 581 -32.07 -44.91 -34.52
CA ASP A 581 -31.35 -45.13 -35.79
C ASP A 581 -31.09 -43.91 -36.73
N LYS A 582 -29.80 -43.75 -37.05
CA LYS A 582 -29.16 -43.05 -38.20
C LYS A 582 -29.44 -41.57 -38.53
N GLN A 583 -28.42 -40.76 -38.22
CA GLN A 583 -27.75 -39.77 -39.11
C GLN A 583 -28.61 -38.78 -39.94
N GLN A 584 -28.65 -37.51 -39.51
CA GLN A 584 -28.00 -36.37 -40.21
C GLN A 584 -28.06 -35.09 -39.35
N SER A 585 -27.27 -34.06 -39.70
CA SER A 585 -26.86 -32.97 -38.79
C SER A 585 -27.21 -31.54 -39.25
N PRO A 586 -27.82 -30.73 -38.36
CA PRO A 586 -27.69 -29.27 -38.34
C PRO A 586 -27.12 -28.76 -36.99
N GLY A 587 -26.50 -27.59 -36.86
CA GLY A 587 -26.05 -26.59 -37.84
C GLY A 587 -25.08 -25.62 -37.11
N GLN A 588 -24.11 -25.04 -37.81
CA GLN A 588 -23.00 -24.31 -37.16
C GLN A 588 -23.41 -22.88 -36.77
N SER A 589 -23.33 -22.54 -35.47
CA SER A 589 -23.17 -21.15 -35.05
C SER A 589 -21.76 -20.67 -35.38
N GLY A 590 -21.61 -19.41 -35.77
CA GLY A 590 -20.40 -18.90 -36.45
C GLY A 590 -19.12 -19.11 -35.64
N ARG A 591 -18.26 -20.03 -36.11
CA ARG A 591 -16.87 -20.11 -35.66
C ARG A 591 -16.15 -18.84 -36.09
N VAL A 592 -15.70 -18.04 -35.12
CA VAL A 592 -14.61 -17.08 -35.29
C VAL A 592 -13.40 -17.83 -35.84
N THR A 593 -12.88 -17.40 -36.99
CA THR A 593 -11.82 -18.12 -37.72
C THR A 593 -10.45 -17.46 -37.59
N THR A 594 -10.43 -16.14 -37.45
CA THR A 594 -9.21 -15.33 -37.45
C THR A 594 -8.87 -14.79 -36.07
N LEU A 595 -7.57 -14.49 -35.86
CA LEU A 595 -7.12 -13.76 -34.68
C LEU A 595 -7.81 -12.40 -34.54
N GLU A 596 -7.93 -11.63 -35.63
CA GLU A 596 -8.54 -10.30 -35.58
C GLU A 596 -10.00 -10.34 -35.12
N GLU A 597 -10.81 -11.26 -35.64
CA GLU A 597 -12.19 -11.46 -35.16
C GLU A 597 -12.23 -11.79 -33.66
N SER A 598 -11.32 -12.63 -33.17
CA SER A 598 -11.25 -12.98 -31.73
C SER A 598 -10.86 -11.78 -30.86
N MET A 599 -9.98 -10.90 -31.33
CA MET A 599 -9.58 -9.67 -30.62
C MET A 599 -10.69 -8.62 -30.66
N ARG A 600 -11.35 -8.43 -31.81
CA ARG A 600 -12.56 -7.58 -31.95
C ARG A 600 -13.74 -8.12 -31.12
N GLN A 601 -13.83 -9.42 -30.86
CA GLN A 601 -14.78 -9.99 -29.90
C GLN A 601 -14.37 -9.69 -28.47
N LEU A 602 -13.11 -9.99 -28.10
CA LEU A 602 -12.55 -9.78 -26.77
C LEU A 602 -12.72 -8.33 -26.30
N GLU A 603 -12.40 -7.35 -27.15
CA GLU A 603 -12.58 -5.92 -26.84
C GLU A 603 -14.05 -5.55 -26.58
N ARG A 604 -14.98 -5.98 -27.43
CA ARG A 604 -16.42 -5.75 -27.23
C ARG A 604 -16.94 -6.42 -25.95
N SER A 605 -16.48 -7.63 -25.65
CA SER A 605 -16.94 -8.40 -24.49
C SER A 605 -16.38 -7.88 -23.15
N ILE A 606 -15.24 -7.19 -23.15
CA ILE A 606 -14.76 -6.38 -22.02
C ILE A 606 -15.62 -5.11 -21.87
N GLN A 607 -15.78 -4.33 -22.95
CA GLN A 607 -16.55 -3.06 -22.94
C GLN A 607 -18.01 -3.24 -22.50
N SER A 608 -18.63 -4.38 -22.84
CA SER A 608 -20.00 -4.74 -22.42
C SER A 608 -20.09 -5.44 -21.06
N GLY A 609 -18.96 -5.74 -20.40
CA GLY A 609 -18.91 -6.52 -19.15
C GLY A 609 -19.33 -7.99 -19.26
N THR A 610 -19.86 -8.43 -20.41
CA THR A 610 -20.36 -9.80 -20.63
C THR A 610 -19.29 -10.87 -20.41
N LEU A 611 -18.03 -10.57 -20.71
CA LEU A 611 -16.91 -11.49 -20.49
C LEU A 611 -16.71 -11.84 -19.00
N CYS A 612 -16.88 -10.84 -18.12
CA CYS A 612 -16.80 -11.01 -16.67
C CYS A 612 -17.97 -11.89 -16.16
N PHE A 613 -19.19 -11.62 -16.63
CA PHE A 613 -20.36 -12.44 -16.32
C PHE A 613 -20.19 -13.90 -16.75
N HIS A 614 -19.63 -14.16 -17.94
CA HIS A 614 -19.35 -15.53 -18.38
C HIS A 614 -18.26 -16.23 -17.54
N PHE A 615 -17.26 -15.50 -17.03
CA PHE A 615 -16.25 -16.04 -16.12
C PHE A 615 -16.77 -16.32 -14.70
N GLU A 616 -17.70 -15.49 -14.21
CA GLU A 616 -18.35 -15.69 -12.90
C GLU A 616 -19.28 -16.91 -12.91
N ASN A 617 -19.93 -17.16 -14.05
CA ASN A 617 -20.73 -18.38 -14.28
C ASN A 617 -19.91 -19.60 -14.72
N LEU A 618 -18.63 -19.44 -15.11
CA LEU A 618 -17.74 -20.56 -15.40
C LEU A 618 -17.47 -21.34 -14.10
N TYR A 619 -17.66 -22.65 -14.13
CA TYR A 619 -17.47 -23.51 -12.96
C TYR A 619 -16.11 -23.29 -12.30
N ARG A 620 -16.10 -23.20 -10.97
CA ARG A 620 -14.88 -23.11 -10.15
C ARG A 620 -14.16 -24.46 -10.00
N ARG A 621 -14.92 -25.55 -10.13
CA ARG A 621 -14.44 -26.94 -10.11
C ARG A 621 -15.27 -27.71 -11.15
N LYS A 622 -14.61 -28.35 -12.12
CA LYS A 622 -15.23 -29.30 -13.06
C LYS A 622 -16.06 -30.35 -12.31
N PRO A 623 -17.34 -30.58 -12.67
CA PRO A 623 -18.16 -31.64 -12.10
C PRO A 623 -17.58 -33.04 -12.33
N GLY A 624 -17.93 -34.00 -11.48
CA GLY A 624 -17.51 -35.40 -11.59
C GLY A 624 -16.08 -35.72 -11.14
N MET A 625 -15.21 -34.72 -10.97
CA MET A 625 -13.80 -34.93 -10.62
C MET A 625 -13.57 -35.05 -9.11
N SER A 626 -12.74 -36.02 -8.72
CA SER A 626 -12.49 -36.40 -7.32
C SER A 626 -11.38 -35.58 -6.65
N LEU A 627 -11.43 -35.51 -5.31
CA LEU A 627 -10.49 -34.79 -4.43
C LEU A 627 -10.11 -35.67 -3.20
N SER A 628 -10.26 -36.99 -3.29
CA SER A 628 -10.21 -37.92 -2.16
C SER A 628 -8.83 -38.00 -1.51
N CYS A 629 -7.76 -38.12 -2.28
CA CYS A 629 -6.38 -38.26 -1.78
C CYS A 629 -5.97 -37.05 -0.94
N SER A 630 -6.34 -35.85 -1.40
CA SER A 630 -6.07 -34.57 -0.72
C SER A 630 -6.78 -34.40 0.63
N ARG A 631 -7.76 -35.26 0.92
CA ARG A 631 -8.63 -35.24 2.11
C ARG A 631 -8.39 -36.38 3.09
N LEU A 632 -7.47 -37.30 2.77
CA LEU A 632 -7.01 -38.32 3.71
C LEU A 632 -6.36 -37.62 4.93
N PRO A 633 -6.57 -38.10 6.18
CA PRO A 633 -6.07 -37.44 7.39
C PRO A 633 -4.58 -37.07 7.33
N GLU A 634 -3.74 -38.00 6.88
CA GLU A 634 -2.29 -37.89 6.68
C GLU A 634 -1.86 -36.84 5.64
N ASN A 635 -2.80 -36.37 4.81
CA ASN A 635 -2.58 -35.37 3.77
C ASN A 635 -3.21 -34.01 4.09
N MET A 636 -4.10 -33.92 5.08
CA MET A 636 -4.78 -32.68 5.43
C MET A 636 -3.81 -31.56 5.84
N GLU A 637 -2.77 -31.88 6.61
CA GLU A 637 -1.76 -30.92 7.08
C GLU A 637 -0.73 -30.50 6.02
N LYS A 638 -0.70 -31.20 4.87
CA LYS A 638 0.12 -30.85 3.72
C LYS A 638 -0.57 -29.78 2.83
N ASN A 639 -1.82 -29.42 3.12
CA ASN A 639 -2.58 -28.39 2.41
C ASN A 639 -2.49 -27.03 3.13
N ARG A 640 -1.98 -26.00 2.45
CA ARG A 640 -1.93 -24.61 2.96
C ARG A 640 -3.31 -23.97 3.11
N TYR A 641 -4.28 -24.43 2.32
CA TYR A 641 -5.67 -23.99 2.33
C TYR A 641 -6.58 -25.22 2.27
N ARG A 642 -7.56 -25.33 3.17
CA ARG A 642 -8.44 -26.52 3.31
C ARG A 642 -9.39 -26.73 2.12
N ASP A 643 -9.59 -25.68 1.33
CA ASP A 643 -10.52 -25.60 0.20
C ASP A 643 -9.83 -25.60 -1.17
N VAL A 644 -8.52 -25.32 -1.23
CA VAL A 644 -7.74 -25.32 -2.48
C VAL A 644 -6.97 -26.63 -2.61
N LEU A 645 -7.60 -27.61 -3.25
CA LEU A 645 -7.13 -29.00 -3.33
C LEU A 645 -6.91 -29.42 -4.81
N PRO A 646 -5.90 -30.25 -5.14
CA PRO A 646 -5.73 -30.83 -6.47
C PRO A 646 -6.80 -31.89 -6.76
N TYR A 647 -7.03 -32.20 -8.05
CA TYR A 647 -7.80 -33.39 -8.42
C TYR A 647 -6.96 -34.66 -8.25
N ASP A 648 -7.62 -35.77 -7.92
CA ASP A 648 -6.93 -37.07 -7.79
C ASP A 648 -6.28 -37.51 -9.12
N ASP A 649 -6.96 -37.27 -10.25
CA ASP A 649 -6.55 -37.62 -11.61
C ASP A 649 -5.35 -36.79 -12.15
N THR A 650 -5.08 -35.61 -11.58
CA THR A 650 -4.10 -34.64 -12.10
C THR A 650 -3.09 -34.15 -11.07
N ARG A 651 -3.17 -34.61 -9.81
CA ARG A 651 -2.16 -34.30 -8.79
C ARG A 651 -0.79 -34.79 -9.21
N VAL A 652 0.26 -34.16 -8.69
CA VAL A 652 1.58 -34.79 -8.67
C VAL A 652 1.52 -35.98 -7.70
N VAL A 653 2.06 -37.12 -8.15
CA VAL A 653 2.27 -38.32 -7.35
C VAL A 653 3.77 -38.47 -7.12
N LEU A 654 4.21 -38.48 -5.87
CA LEU A 654 5.63 -38.60 -5.49
C LEU A 654 6.03 -40.05 -5.24
N GLN A 655 7.31 -40.36 -5.40
CA GLN A 655 7.85 -41.69 -5.11
C GLN A 655 8.18 -41.86 -3.61
N GLY A 656 7.76 -42.97 -3.01
CA GLY A 656 8.09 -43.32 -1.63
C GLY A 656 6.88 -43.70 -0.77
N GLN A 657 7.00 -43.50 0.56
CA GLN A 657 5.91 -43.77 1.52
C GLN A 657 4.84 -42.68 1.55
N GLU A 658 5.18 -41.44 1.19
CA GLU A 658 4.24 -40.33 1.09
C GLU A 658 4.15 -39.83 -0.37
N ASP A 659 3.05 -40.18 -1.04
CA ASP A 659 2.87 -39.89 -2.47
C ASP A 659 2.25 -38.50 -2.76
N TYR A 660 1.90 -37.74 -1.72
CA TYR A 660 1.06 -36.55 -1.82
C TYR A 660 1.80 -35.23 -1.62
N ILE A 661 1.61 -34.34 -2.61
CA ILE A 661 1.84 -32.90 -2.49
C ILE A 661 0.66 -32.14 -3.12
N ASN A 662 0.31 -30.96 -2.58
CA ASN A 662 -0.67 -30.08 -3.20
C ASN A 662 -0.07 -29.35 -4.43
N ALA A 663 0.09 -30.11 -5.50
CA ALA A 663 0.45 -29.66 -6.83
C ALA A 663 -0.36 -30.43 -7.88
N SER A 664 -0.49 -29.87 -9.08
CA SER A 664 -1.22 -30.48 -10.20
C SER A 664 -0.44 -30.35 -11.49
N HIS A 665 -0.39 -31.41 -12.30
CA HIS A 665 0.02 -31.31 -13.70
C HIS A 665 -1.02 -30.47 -14.45
N VAL A 666 -0.54 -29.51 -15.24
CA VAL A 666 -1.38 -28.68 -16.11
C VAL A 666 -0.73 -28.63 -17.48
N THR A 667 -1.44 -29.09 -18.50
CA THR A 667 -1.04 -29.03 -19.90
C THR A 667 -2.03 -28.18 -20.68
N VAL A 668 -1.52 -27.21 -21.45
CA VAL A 668 -2.32 -26.39 -22.36
C VAL A 668 -1.88 -26.71 -23.78
N ALA A 669 -2.71 -27.51 -24.47
CA ALA A 669 -2.46 -27.97 -25.84
C ALA A 669 -3.68 -27.74 -26.75
N PRO A 670 -3.88 -26.53 -27.31
CA PRO A 670 -5.02 -26.23 -28.18
C PRO A 670 -4.93 -27.06 -29.48
N PRO A 671 -5.94 -27.87 -29.87
CA PRO A 671 -5.77 -28.98 -30.82
C PRO A 671 -5.23 -28.66 -32.23
N VAL A 672 -5.37 -27.41 -32.69
CA VAL A 672 -4.98 -26.99 -34.06
C VAL A 672 -3.76 -26.05 -34.04
N SER A 673 -3.09 -25.89 -32.90
CA SER A 673 -2.09 -24.83 -32.69
C SER A 673 -0.63 -25.26 -32.75
N GLY A 674 -0.33 -26.54 -32.52
CA GLY A 674 1.03 -27.00 -32.22
C GLY A 674 1.69 -26.25 -31.04
N VAL A 675 0.89 -25.68 -30.13
CA VAL A 675 1.33 -25.15 -28.84
C VAL A 675 1.08 -26.25 -27.82
N CYS A 676 2.11 -26.60 -27.03
CA CYS A 676 2.02 -27.54 -25.93
C CYS A 676 2.79 -26.95 -24.75
N LEU A 677 2.09 -26.32 -23.81
CA LEU A 677 2.70 -25.71 -22.64
C LEU A 677 2.41 -26.59 -21.42
N ARG A 678 3.44 -27.25 -20.89
CA ARG A 678 3.35 -28.06 -19.67
C ARG A 678 3.80 -27.25 -18.45
N TYR A 679 3.18 -27.54 -17.31
CA TYR A 679 3.43 -26.93 -16.02
C TYR A 679 3.16 -27.92 -14.89
N VAL A 680 3.81 -27.71 -13.74
CA VAL A 680 3.37 -28.21 -12.43
C VAL A 680 2.88 -27.01 -11.62
N ALA A 681 1.57 -26.94 -11.34
CA ALA A 681 0.93 -25.85 -10.64
C ALA A 681 0.76 -26.18 -9.15
N ALA A 682 1.52 -25.53 -8.28
CA ALA A 682 1.64 -25.89 -6.85
C ALA A 682 1.23 -24.77 -5.89
N GLN A 683 0.90 -25.13 -4.64
CA GLN A 683 0.86 -24.17 -3.54
C GLN A 683 2.27 -23.67 -3.18
N GLY A 684 2.38 -22.55 -2.47
CA GLY A 684 3.64 -22.13 -1.84
C GLY A 684 3.98 -23.07 -0.67
N PRO A 685 5.18 -23.67 -0.60
CA PRO A 685 5.54 -24.64 0.44
C PRO A 685 5.21 -24.20 1.86
N LEU A 686 4.77 -25.17 2.67
CA LEU A 686 4.74 -25.11 4.12
C LEU A 686 6.11 -25.58 4.65
N PRO A 687 6.50 -25.26 5.90
CA PRO A 687 7.77 -25.74 6.47
C PRO A 687 7.96 -27.26 6.31
N GLN A 688 6.94 -28.03 6.64
CA GLN A 688 6.92 -29.49 6.55
C GLN A 688 6.81 -30.06 5.12
N THR A 689 6.49 -29.25 4.10
CA THR A 689 6.36 -29.72 2.70
C THR A 689 7.50 -29.23 1.79
N CYS A 690 8.59 -28.70 2.34
CA CYS A 690 9.72 -28.23 1.53
C CYS A 690 10.50 -29.40 0.89
N THR A 691 10.60 -30.53 1.58
CA THR A 691 11.19 -31.77 1.04
C THR A 691 10.41 -32.28 -0.17
N HIS A 692 9.09 -32.46 -0.03
CA HIS A 692 8.19 -32.88 -1.11
C HIS A 692 8.24 -31.93 -2.31
N PHE A 693 8.40 -30.62 -2.08
CA PHE A 693 8.52 -29.63 -3.16
C PHE A 693 9.83 -29.80 -3.97
N TRP A 694 10.98 -29.98 -3.31
CA TRP A 694 12.23 -30.23 -4.03
C TRP A 694 12.26 -31.60 -4.69
N GLN A 695 11.68 -32.61 -4.05
CA GLN A 695 11.45 -33.92 -4.66
C GLN A 695 10.56 -33.80 -5.91
N THR A 696 9.52 -32.97 -5.89
CA THR A 696 8.71 -32.65 -7.08
C THR A 696 9.57 -32.04 -8.20
N VAL A 697 10.41 -31.04 -7.88
CA VAL A 697 11.30 -30.40 -8.87
C VAL A 697 12.27 -31.42 -9.48
N TRP A 698 12.75 -32.39 -8.70
CA TRP A 698 13.62 -33.47 -9.16
C TRP A 698 12.90 -34.50 -10.03
N GLU A 699 11.81 -35.10 -9.54
CA GLU A 699 11.07 -36.15 -10.24
C GLU A 699 10.41 -35.63 -11.53
N GLN A 700 9.95 -34.38 -11.52
CA GLN A 700 9.34 -33.71 -12.68
C GLN A 700 10.37 -33.01 -13.57
N GLN A 701 11.66 -33.29 -13.40
CA GLN A 701 12.79 -32.82 -14.22
C GLN A 701 12.76 -31.30 -14.50
N THR A 702 12.36 -30.51 -13.51
CA THR A 702 11.96 -29.11 -13.74
C THR A 702 13.13 -28.14 -13.56
N HIS A 703 13.70 -27.67 -14.67
CA HIS A 703 14.83 -26.72 -14.67
C HIS A 703 14.46 -25.25 -14.34
N THR A 704 13.18 -24.90 -14.20
CA THR A 704 12.77 -23.51 -13.88
C THR A 704 11.54 -23.45 -12.97
N ILE A 705 11.67 -22.70 -11.87
CA ILE A 705 10.63 -22.45 -10.88
C ILE A 705 10.18 -20.99 -10.95
N ILE A 706 8.87 -20.76 -11.00
CA ILE A 706 8.22 -19.44 -11.07
C ILE A 706 7.38 -19.21 -9.81
N MET A 707 7.82 -18.27 -8.97
CA MET A 707 7.17 -17.88 -7.71
C MET A 707 6.44 -16.54 -7.87
N LEU A 708 5.11 -16.55 -7.81
CA LEU A 708 4.27 -15.36 -8.00
C LEU A 708 3.74 -14.83 -6.66
N THR A 709 4.61 -14.70 -5.65
CA THR A 709 4.27 -14.24 -4.30
C THR A 709 5.52 -13.78 -3.55
N THR A 710 5.37 -12.84 -2.60
CA THR A 710 6.34 -12.67 -1.52
C THR A 710 6.15 -13.78 -0.47
N LEU A 711 7.11 -13.91 0.48
CA LEU A 711 6.99 -14.83 1.61
C LEU A 711 5.85 -14.43 2.55
N THR A 712 5.70 -13.14 2.82
CA THR A 712 4.68 -12.54 3.67
C THR A 712 3.93 -11.43 2.95
N GLU A 713 2.63 -11.36 3.15
CA GLU A 713 1.75 -10.30 2.63
C GLU A 713 0.78 -9.89 3.76
N ARG A 714 0.71 -8.60 4.11
CA ARG A 714 -0.04 -8.06 5.27
C ARG A 714 0.24 -8.81 6.58
N GLY A 715 1.51 -9.10 6.86
CA GLY A 715 1.95 -9.83 8.05
C GLY A 715 1.61 -11.33 8.08
N ARG A 716 0.95 -11.87 7.05
CA ARG A 716 0.59 -13.30 6.97
C ARG A 716 1.54 -14.04 6.04
N THR A 717 2.06 -15.19 6.48
CA THR A 717 2.95 -16.05 5.68
C THR A 717 2.20 -16.72 4.53
N LYS A 718 2.48 -16.28 3.31
CA LYS A 718 1.92 -16.80 2.05
C LYS A 718 2.79 -17.92 1.46
N CYS A 719 4.08 -17.93 1.73
CA CYS A 719 5.01 -19.00 1.38
C CYS A 719 6.10 -19.16 2.46
N HIS A 720 6.52 -20.38 2.78
CA HIS A 720 7.76 -20.59 3.53
C HIS A 720 8.98 -20.41 2.60
N GLN A 721 10.13 -20.01 3.14
CA GLN A 721 11.36 -19.92 2.36
C GLN A 721 11.95 -21.32 2.18
N TYR A 722 11.71 -21.91 1.02
CA TYR A 722 12.18 -23.25 0.69
C TYR A 722 13.59 -23.27 0.05
N TRP A 723 14.32 -22.14 0.07
CA TRP A 723 15.69 -22.04 -0.45
C TRP A 723 16.66 -21.44 0.59
N PRO A 724 17.95 -21.83 0.55
CA PRO A 724 19.01 -21.18 1.32
C PRO A 724 19.42 -19.83 0.70
N HIS A 725 20.00 -18.91 1.47
CA HIS A 725 20.54 -17.65 0.93
C HIS A 725 21.87 -17.93 0.20
N PRO A 726 22.26 -17.17 -0.84
CA PRO A 726 23.59 -17.35 -1.43
C PRO A 726 24.68 -16.92 -0.43
N PRO A 727 25.80 -17.65 -0.29
CA PRO A 727 26.23 -18.84 -1.03
C PRO A 727 25.94 -20.18 -0.32
N GLU A 728 25.00 -20.21 0.62
CA GLU A 728 24.70 -21.35 1.51
C GLU A 728 24.18 -22.59 0.77
N VAL A 729 24.23 -23.72 1.47
CA VAL A 729 23.73 -25.03 1.05
C VAL A 729 22.78 -25.55 2.12
N LYS A 730 21.64 -26.15 1.73
CA LYS A 730 20.67 -26.74 2.65
C LYS A 730 20.07 -28.02 2.09
N ASP A 731 19.96 -29.02 2.96
CA ASP A 731 19.41 -30.33 2.62
C ASP A 731 17.92 -30.42 2.97
N TYR A 732 17.15 -31.00 2.05
CA TYR A 732 15.71 -31.20 2.10
C TYR A 732 15.45 -32.68 1.79
N GLY A 733 15.62 -33.53 2.81
CA GLY A 733 15.63 -34.98 2.62
C GLY A 733 16.83 -35.42 1.76
N HIS A 734 16.58 -36.10 0.64
CA HIS A 734 17.63 -36.48 -0.30
C HIS A 734 17.99 -35.38 -1.32
N MET A 735 17.29 -34.23 -1.28
CA MET A 735 17.56 -33.09 -2.16
C MET A 735 18.48 -32.09 -1.47
N ARG A 736 19.73 -31.96 -1.92
CA ARG A 736 20.64 -30.90 -1.50
C ARG A 736 20.48 -29.70 -2.43
N VAL A 737 20.22 -28.52 -1.87
CA VAL A 737 20.02 -27.27 -2.61
C VAL A 737 21.17 -26.32 -2.27
N LYS A 738 21.90 -25.85 -3.28
CA LYS A 738 22.89 -24.78 -3.15
C LYS A 738 22.40 -23.53 -3.88
N CYS A 739 22.47 -22.36 -3.25
CA CYS A 739 22.23 -21.07 -3.90
C CYS A 739 23.55 -20.43 -4.32
N HIS A 740 23.69 -20.09 -5.61
CA HIS A 740 24.92 -19.47 -6.14
C HIS A 740 24.79 -17.95 -6.29
N SER A 741 23.63 -17.46 -6.75
CA SER A 741 23.35 -16.03 -6.90
C SER A 741 21.90 -15.69 -6.57
N GLU A 742 21.68 -14.46 -6.12
CA GLU A 742 20.38 -13.79 -6.02
C GLU A 742 20.50 -12.41 -6.67
N GLU A 743 19.73 -12.18 -7.73
CA GLU A 743 19.76 -10.97 -8.55
C GLU A 743 18.38 -10.30 -8.52
N CYS A 744 18.29 -9.10 -7.94
CA CYS A 744 17.04 -8.37 -7.75
C CYS A 744 16.88 -7.24 -8.76
N ASN A 745 15.70 -7.13 -9.39
CA ASN A 745 15.27 -5.92 -10.09
C ASN A 745 13.98 -5.35 -9.46
N LEU A 746 13.39 -4.33 -10.08
CA LEU A 746 12.21 -3.62 -9.56
C LEU A 746 10.94 -4.49 -9.48
N ALA A 747 10.82 -5.52 -10.33
CA ALA A 747 9.61 -6.32 -10.49
C ALA A 747 9.79 -7.77 -10.02
N TYR A 748 10.99 -8.36 -10.16
CA TYR A 748 11.28 -9.73 -9.79
C TYR A 748 12.72 -9.98 -9.31
N VAL A 749 12.90 -11.10 -8.63
CA VAL A 749 14.18 -11.64 -8.17
C VAL A 749 14.50 -12.92 -8.93
N THR A 750 15.73 -13.07 -9.43
CA THR A 750 16.23 -14.30 -10.06
C THR A 750 17.23 -14.98 -9.14
N ARG A 751 17.17 -16.30 -9.01
CA ARG A 751 18.14 -17.12 -8.26
C ARG A 751 18.63 -18.25 -9.14
N GLN A 752 19.89 -18.65 -8.95
CA GLN A 752 20.47 -19.83 -9.58
C GLN A 752 20.83 -20.87 -8.53
N PHE A 753 20.26 -22.06 -8.68
CA PHE A 753 20.48 -23.19 -7.78
C PHE A 753 21.21 -24.34 -8.48
N THR A 754 22.04 -25.07 -7.72
CA THR A 754 22.29 -26.50 -8.00
C THR A 754 21.41 -27.32 -7.07
N LEU A 755 20.73 -28.31 -7.65
CA LEU A 755 19.96 -29.34 -6.97
C LEU A 755 20.71 -30.68 -7.12
N THR A 756 21.14 -31.28 -6.02
CA THR A 756 21.98 -32.49 -5.99
C THR A 756 21.25 -33.62 -5.27
N HIS A 757 21.09 -34.77 -5.92
CA HIS A 757 20.42 -35.94 -5.33
C HIS A 757 21.41 -36.79 -4.51
N THR A 758 21.37 -36.65 -3.18
CA THR A 758 22.47 -37.08 -2.29
C THR A 758 22.77 -38.57 -2.28
N GLN A 759 21.84 -39.43 -2.72
CA GLN A 759 22.05 -40.88 -2.82
C GLN A 759 22.77 -41.34 -4.10
N CYS A 760 22.73 -40.56 -5.19
CA CYS A 760 23.31 -40.95 -6.49
C CYS A 760 24.36 -39.97 -7.02
N GLY A 761 24.47 -38.76 -6.44
CA GLY A 761 25.45 -37.75 -6.82
C GLY A 761 25.11 -36.98 -8.10
N GLU A 762 23.94 -37.23 -8.72
CA GLU A 762 23.49 -36.47 -9.88
C GLU A 762 23.17 -35.01 -9.49
N GLU A 763 23.61 -34.05 -10.30
CA GLU A 763 23.37 -32.61 -10.11
C GLU A 763 22.59 -32.01 -11.28
N ARG A 764 21.66 -31.09 -10.98
CA ARG A 764 20.89 -30.34 -11.98
C ARG A 764 20.87 -28.85 -11.65
N ALA A 765 21.02 -28.01 -12.68
CA ALA A 765 20.88 -26.56 -12.54
C ALA A 765 19.39 -26.16 -12.58
N VAL A 766 18.94 -25.38 -11.60
CA VAL A 766 17.55 -24.90 -11.51
C VAL A 766 17.54 -23.39 -11.35
N THR A 767 16.92 -22.69 -12.31
CA THR A 767 16.67 -21.24 -12.20
C THR A 767 15.37 -20.99 -11.46
N HIS A 768 15.32 -19.99 -10.59
CA HIS A 768 14.11 -19.61 -9.85
C HIS A 768 13.82 -18.12 -10.01
N LEU A 769 12.62 -17.78 -10.50
CA LEU A 769 12.17 -16.40 -10.71
C LEU A 769 10.99 -16.06 -9.81
N GLN A 770 11.17 -15.08 -8.93
CA GLN A 770 10.17 -14.61 -7.98
C GLN A 770 9.65 -13.23 -8.38
N TYR A 771 8.41 -13.16 -8.89
CA TYR A 771 7.74 -11.89 -9.16
C TYR A 771 7.23 -11.29 -7.84
N VAL A 772 7.76 -10.12 -7.48
CA VAL A 772 7.47 -9.42 -6.21
C VAL A 772 6.55 -8.21 -6.38
N ALA A 773 6.49 -7.61 -7.57
CA ALA A 773 5.64 -6.46 -7.86
C ALA A 773 4.16 -6.82 -8.17
N TRP A 774 3.61 -7.83 -7.50
CA TRP A 774 2.18 -8.13 -7.56
C TRP A 774 1.48 -7.56 -6.31
N PRO A 775 0.59 -6.56 -6.42
CA PRO A 775 -0.06 -5.97 -5.26
C PRO A 775 -1.00 -6.96 -4.56
N ASP A 776 -0.90 -7.05 -3.23
CA ASP A 776 -1.70 -7.97 -2.42
C ASP A 776 -3.19 -7.59 -2.42
N HIS A 777 -4.04 -8.59 -2.71
CA HIS A 777 -5.46 -8.49 -3.08
C HIS A 777 -5.77 -7.82 -4.44
N GLY A 778 -4.77 -7.59 -5.32
CA GLY A 778 -4.98 -6.90 -6.59
C GLY A 778 -4.41 -7.59 -7.84
N VAL A 779 -4.26 -6.76 -8.87
CA VAL A 779 -3.52 -6.98 -10.12
C VAL A 779 -2.58 -5.77 -10.32
N PRO A 780 -1.49 -5.89 -11.08
CA PRO A 780 -0.67 -4.72 -11.43
C PRO A 780 -1.53 -3.62 -12.08
N ASP A 781 -1.38 -2.36 -11.61
CA ASP A 781 -2.08 -1.18 -12.19
C ASP A 781 -1.65 -0.92 -13.65
N ASP A 782 -0.45 -1.35 -14.01
CA ASP A 782 0.11 -1.33 -15.37
C ASP A 782 0.68 -2.74 -15.67
N PRO A 783 0.40 -3.34 -16.85
CA PRO A 783 0.84 -4.70 -17.16
C PRO A 783 2.30 -4.81 -17.62
N SER A 784 3.03 -3.71 -17.87
CA SER A 784 4.34 -3.74 -18.54
C SER A 784 5.38 -4.56 -17.77
N ASP A 785 5.50 -4.38 -16.46
CA ASP A 785 6.43 -5.15 -15.62
C ASP A 785 6.05 -6.65 -15.57
N PHE A 786 4.75 -6.96 -15.61
CA PHE A 786 4.25 -8.33 -15.73
C PHE A 786 4.53 -8.94 -17.11
N LEU A 787 4.40 -8.17 -18.20
CA LEU A 787 4.69 -8.62 -19.57
C LEU A 787 6.20 -8.82 -19.82
N LEU A 788 7.05 -7.98 -19.23
CA LEU A 788 8.50 -8.18 -19.19
C LEU A 788 8.86 -9.45 -18.40
N PHE A 789 8.19 -9.70 -17.27
CA PHE A 789 8.36 -10.94 -16.52
C PHE A 789 7.91 -12.17 -17.32
N VAL A 790 6.71 -12.15 -17.92
CA VAL A 790 6.21 -13.25 -18.77
C VAL A 790 7.16 -13.52 -19.93
N SER A 791 7.72 -12.48 -20.56
CA SER A 791 8.76 -12.64 -21.59
C SER A 791 10.00 -13.38 -21.04
N SER A 792 10.48 -12.99 -19.85
CA SER A 792 11.59 -13.65 -19.16
C SER A 792 11.29 -15.11 -18.78
N VAL A 793 10.03 -15.46 -18.51
CA VAL A 793 9.60 -16.85 -18.30
C VAL A 793 9.66 -17.64 -19.61
N ARG A 794 9.15 -17.08 -20.71
CA ARG A 794 9.12 -17.72 -22.04
C ARG A 794 10.52 -18.03 -22.58
N GLU A 795 11.46 -17.10 -22.40
CA GLU A 795 12.89 -17.28 -22.73
C GLU A 795 13.55 -18.50 -22.08
N ARG A 796 13.01 -18.98 -20.95
CA ARG A 796 13.61 -20.05 -20.13
C ARG A 796 12.96 -21.41 -20.34
N ARG A 797 11.98 -21.53 -21.25
CA ARG A 797 11.42 -22.83 -21.64
C ARG A 797 12.44 -23.65 -22.42
N ARG A 798 12.50 -24.95 -22.09
CA ARG A 798 13.36 -25.95 -22.75
C ARG A 798 12.49 -27.08 -23.27
N GLY A 799 12.44 -27.25 -24.58
CA GLY A 799 11.66 -28.31 -25.24
C GLY A 799 10.21 -28.37 -24.74
N GLU A 800 9.80 -29.56 -24.29
CA GLU A 800 8.47 -29.81 -23.72
C GLU A 800 8.48 -30.00 -22.18
N GLU A 801 9.53 -29.56 -21.50
CA GLU A 801 9.67 -29.69 -20.04
C GLU A 801 8.62 -28.83 -19.29
N PRO A 802 8.10 -29.29 -18.13
CA PRO A 802 7.17 -28.51 -17.33
C PRO A 802 7.88 -27.36 -16.60
N LEU A 803 7.21 -26.21 -16.49
CA LEU A 803 7.60 -25.16 -15.55
C LEU A 803 6.90 -25.37 -14.19
N MET A 804 7.63 -25.26 -13.09
CA MET A 804 7.06 -25.34 -11.73
C MET A 804 6.53 -23.94 -11.36
N VAL A 805 5.22 -23.75 -11.30
CA VAL A 805 4.61 -22.43 -11.08
C VAL A 805 3.77 -22.43 -9.79
N HIS A 806 4.09 -21.55 -8.86
CA HIS A 806 3.35 -21.41 -7.61
C HIS A 806 3.07 -19.96 -7.23
N CYS A 807 2.13 -19.77 -6.30
CA CYS A 807 1.97 -18.52 -5.57
C CYS A 807 1.76 -18.87 -4.09
N SER A 808 0.77 -18.28 -3.39
CA SER A 808 0.32 -18.80 -2.09
C SER A 808 -0.49 -20.09 -2.27
N ALA A 809 -1.61 -20.02 -2.99
CA ALA A 809 -2.55 -21.14 -3.18
C ALA A 809 -2.35 -21.93 -4.49
N GLY A 810 -1.52 -21.42 -5.40
CA GLY A 810 -1.26 -22.08 -6.69
C GLY A 810 -2.42 -21.99 -7.70
N ILE A 811 -3.30 -20.99 -7.59
CA ILE A 811 -4.53 -20.90 -8.42
C ILE A 811 -4.75 -19.53 -9.09
N GLY A 812 -4.84 -18.43 -8.34
CA GLY A 812 -5.16 -17.10 -8.89
C GLY A 812 -4.06 -16.54 -9.80
N ARG A 813 -2.96 -16.07 -9.18
CA ARG A 813 -1.79 -15.52 -9.87
C ARG A 813 -1.17 -16.53 -10.86
N THR A 814 -1.11 -17.81 -10.45
CA THR A 814 -0.68 -18.95 -11.26
C THR A 814 -1.51 -19.09 -12.54
N GLY A 815 -2.84 -19.06 -12.45
CA GLY A 815 -3.72 -19.14 -13.61
C GLY A 815 -3.58 -17.94 -14.56
N VAL A 816 -3.35 -16.74 -14.04
CA VAL A 816 -3.13 -15.53 -14.85
C VAL A 816 -1.84 -15.62 -15.66
N LEU A 817 -0.72 -16.05 -15.05
CA LEU A 817 0.54 -16.27 -15.78
C LEU A 817 0.35 -17.25 -16.94
N ILE A 818 -0.24 -18.42 -16.65
CA ILE A 818 -0.45 -19.48 -17.64
C ILE A 818 -1.42 -19.02 -18.75
N THR A 819 -2.45 -18.25 -18.41
CA THR A 819 -3.39 -17.69 -19.39
C THR A 819 -2.68 -16.69 -20.31
N MET A 820 -1.84 -15.80 -19.76
CA MET A 820 -1.07 -14.84 -20.54
C MET A 820 -0.06 -15.53 -21.45
N GLU A 821 0.72 -16.50 -20.94
CA GLU A 821 1.73 -17.21 -21.72
C GLU A 821 1.11 -18.04 -22.86
N THR A 822 -0.05 -18.67 -22.60
CA THR A 822 -0.85 -19.35 -23.63
C THR A 822 -1.31 -18.37 -24.70
N ALA A 823 -1.88 -17.23 -24.30
CA ALA A 823 -2.36 -16.23 -25.23
C ALA A 823 -1.24 -15.64 -26.10
N LEU A 824 -0.09 -15.30 -25.51
CA LEU A 824 1.09 -14.85 -26.26
C LEU A 824 1.55 -15.90 -27.29
N SER A 825 1.53 -17.19 -26.91
CA SER A 825 1.95 -18.30 -27.79
C SER A 825 0.95 -18.59 -28.92
N LEU A 826 -0.31 -18.18 -28.79
CA LEU A 826 -1.31 -18.17 -29.86
C LEU A 826 -1.18 -16.91 -30.74
N LEU A 827 -0.98 -15.73 -30.13
CA LEU A 827 -0.72 -14.46 -30.81
C LEU A 827 0.54 -14.51 -31.70
N ASP A 828 1.60 -15.19 -31.26
CA ASP A 828 2.82 -15.39 -32.05
C ASP A 828 2.61 -16.28 -33.28
N LYS A 829 1.56 -17.11 -33.29
CA LYS A 829 1.18 -17.98 -34.42
C LYS A 829 0.01 -17.45 -35.25
N GLY A 830 -0.50 -16.24 -34.96
CA GLY A 830 -1.65 -15.66 -35.65
C GLY A 830 -2.99 -16.38 -35.37
N LEU A 831 -3.07 -17.16 -34.28
CA LEU A 831 -4.23 -18.00 -33.95
C LEU A 831 -5.22 -17.25 -33.04
N PRO A 832 -6.53 -17.52 -33.15
CA PRO A 832 -7.54 -16.88 -32.31
C PRO A 832 -7.38 -17.22 -30.83
N VAL A 833 -7.65 -16.23 -29.96
CA VAL A 833 -7.46 -16.35 -28.50
C VAL A 833 -8.78 -16.15 -27.78
N PHE A 834 -9.17 -17.14 -26.98
CA PHE A 834 -10.37 -17.11 -26.16
C PHE A 834 -10.00 -17.31 -24.68
N PRO A 835 -9.78 -16.22 -23.90
CA PRO A 835 -9.30 -16.32 -22.52
C PRO A 835 -10.19 -17.17 -21.61
N LEU A 836 -11.52 -17.18 -21.85
CA LEU A 836 -12.48 -17.97 -21.08
C LEU A 836 -12.26 -19.49 -21.29
N ASP A 837 -12.01 -19.93 -22.52
CA ASP A 837 -11.72 -21.34 -22.83
C ASP A 837 -10.35 -21.77 -22.31
N ILE A 838 -9.35 -20.87 -22.34
CA ILE A 838 -8.05 -21.12 -21.70
C ILE A 838 -8.26 -21.35 -20.19
N VAL A 839 -8.95 -20.44 -19.49
CA VAL A 839 -9.24 -20.58 -18.05
C VAL A 839 -10.06 -21.85 -17.77
N LYS A 840 -11.00 -22.22 -18.64
CA LYS A 840 -11.74 -23.49 -18.55
C LYS A 840 -10.81 -24.70 -18.64
N THR A 841 -9.89 -24.75 -19.62
CA THR A 841 -8.87 -25.81 -19.72
C THR A 841 -7.95 -25.88 -18.50
N LEU A 842 -7.67 -24.74 -17.83
CA LEU A 842 -6.94 -24.73 -16.56
C LEU A 842 -7.78 -25.28 -15.40
N ARG A 843 -9.04 -24.85 -15.28
CA ARG A 843 -9.98 -25.31 -14.23
C ARG A 843 -10.41 -26.76 -14.37
N ASP A 844 -10.24 -27.35 -15.55
CA ASP A 844 -10.39 -28.77 -15.82
C ASP A 844 -9.24 -29.62 -15.25
N GLN A 845 -8.09 -29.01 -14.92
CA GLN A 845 -6.88 -29.71 -14.47
C GLN A 845 -6.43 -29.30 -13.05
N ARG A 846 -6.73 -28.08 -12.61
CA ARG A 846 -6.58 -27.64 -11.21
C ARG A 846 -7.76 -26.73 -10.84
N PRO A 847 -8.52 -26.98 -9.76
CA PRO A 847 -9.66 -26.15 -9.40
C PRO A 847 -9.29 -24.67 -9.22
N MET A 848 -10.26 -23.78 -9.47
CA MET A 848 -10.20 -22.34 -9.14
C MET A 848 -9.06 -21.52 -9.77
N MET A 849 -8.40 -22.07 -10.80
CA MET A 849 -7.43 -21.33 -11.62
C MET A 849 -8.05 -20.04 -12.18
N VAL A 850 -7.34 -18.92 -11.99
CA VAL A 850 -7.84 -17.53 -12.05
C VAL A 850 -9.02 -17.33 -11.08
N GLN A 851 -8.75 -16.68 -9.95
CA GLN A 851 -9.58 -16.76 -8.75
C GLN A 851 -10.63 -15.63 -8.64
N THR A 852 -10.33 -14.43 -9.19
CA THR A 852 -11.21 -13.26 -9.10
C THR A 852 -11.49 -12.65 -10.47
N THR A 853 -12.62 -11.95 -10.60
CA THR A 853 -13.00 -11.27 -11.84
C THR A 853 -11.96 -10.22 -12.26
N CYS A 854 -11.36 -9.50 -11.30
CA CYS A 854 -10.27 -8.55 -11.57
C CYS A 854 -9.04 -9.22 -12.17
N GLN A 855 -8.66 -10.42 -11.70
CA GLN A 855 -7.56 -11.21 -12.29
C GLN A 855 -7.86 -11.64 -13.73
N PHE A 856 -9.11 -11.95 -14.04
CA PHE A 856 -9.53 -12.31 -15.39
C PHE A 856 -9.62 -11.10 -16.32
N GLN A 857 -10.16 -9.98 -15.86
CA GLN A 857 -10.22 -8.73 -16.60
C GLN A 857 -8.82 -8.25 -16.98
N PHE A 858 -7.89 -8.19 -16.01
CA PHE A 858 -6.50 -7.80 -16.22
C PHE A 858 -5.80 -8.59 -17.32
N VAL A 859 -5.93 -9.93 -17.32
CA VAL A 859 -5.27 -10.74 -18.37
C VAL A 859 -5.94 -10.56 -19.73
N CYS A 860 -7.26 -10.32 -19.78
CA CYS A 860 -7.96 -10.01 -21.02
C CYS A 860 -7.53 -8.65 -21.61
N GLU A 861 -7.34 -7.63 -20.75
CA GLU A 861 -6.86 -6.30 -21.14
C GLU A 861 -5.39 -6.33 -21.58
N ALA A 862 -4.52 -7.05 -20.87
CA ALA A 862 -3.11 -7.23 -21.24
C ALA A 862 -2.94 -7.97 -22.58
N ILE A 863 -3.80 -8.96 -22.88
CA ILE A 863 -3.83 -9.65 -24.19
C ILE A 863 -4.17 -8.68 -25.32
N LEU A 864 -5.17 -7.81 -25.13
CA LEU A 864 -5.54 -6.79 -26.12
C LEU A 864 -4.44 -5.73 -26.30
N GLN A 865 -3.77 -5.32 -25.23
CA GLN A 865 -2.66 -4.37 -25.32
C GLN A 865 -1.54 -4.93 -26.20
N VAL A 866 -1.06 -6.15 -25.93
CA VAL A 866 0.02 -6.77 -26.71
C VAL A 866 -0.40 -6.98 -28.17
N TYR A 867 -1.66 -7.30 -28.44
CA TYR A 867 -2.17 -7.39 -29.81
C TYR A 867 -2.12 -6.04 -30.55
N LYS A 868 -2.55 -4.95 -29.89
CA LYS A 868 -2.52 -3.59 -30.46
C LYS A 868 -1.10 -3.10 -30.70
N GLU A 869 -0.20 -3.27 -29.72
CA GLU A 869 1.23 -2.94 -29.87
C GLU A 869 1.89 -3.69 -31.04
N LYS A 870 1.51 -4.95 -31.28
CA LYS A 870 1.97 -5.71 -32.45
C LYS A 870 1.43 -5.14 -33.76
N GLN A 871 0.16 -4.76 -33.83
CA GLN A 871 -0.40 -4.13 -35.03
C GLN A 871 0.28 -2.79 -35.35
N GLU A 872 0.48 -1.93 -34.34
CA GLU A 872 1.19 -0.65 -34.50
C GLU A 872 2.63 -0.86 -35.01
N ARG A 873 3.38 -1.83 -34.46
CA ARG A 873 4.72 -2.17 -34.96
C ARG A 873 4.73 -2.76 -36.36
N SER A 874 3.65 -3.44 -36.78
CA SER A 874 3.50 -3.98 -38.15
C SER A 874 3.01 -2.96 -39.19
N THR A 875 2.62 -1.75 -38.75
CA THR A 875 2.10 -0.68 -39.61
C THR A 875 2.97 0.58 -39.60
N ALA A 876 4.08 0.56 -38.86
CA ALA A 876 5.18 1.50 -39.03
C ALA A 876 5.95 1.19 -40.34
N PRO A 877 6.24 2.20 -41.18
CA PRO A 877 6.94 2.02 -42.46
C PRO A 877 8.47 1.91 -42.33
#